data_AF-A0A942JFZ8-F1
#
_entry.id   AF-A0A942JFZ8-F1
#
_cell.length_a   1.000
_cell.length_b   1.000
_cell.length_c   1.000
_cell.angle_alpha   90.00
_cell.angle_beta   90.00
_cell.angle_gamma   90.00
#
_symmetry.space_group_name_H-M   'P 1'
#
loop_
_entity.id
_entity.type
_entity.pdbx_description
1 polymer ?
#
loop_
_entity_poly.entity_id
_entity_poly.type
_entity_poly.pdbx_seq_one_letter_code
_entity_poly.pdbx_strand_id
1 'polypeptide(L)'
;MLARHAGFCRGVKLAVELAQEAARCGPVFALGELVHNEAVLQRLQEQGVSFVETLEQVPDRATVLIRTHGAVPEVFAEALRRELHVIDTTCVYVRRLQQLVAKLATEGKQVLIVGDAEHPEVRALSAWGRGQTVVVSQVTELENIRLKTPLAVVFQTTQRRSIAGEIGEKLKASEPAVEIYDTICQATWRRQEAVRRLASTVDVMVVIGSRQSANTLKLAEICRVAGAETIEVAGAAELDSGQLRGAKTVGVAAGASTPDWTMKEVIAKMETEKDMSQQDEQVVAEQSAFAEVLRGFSVGEVVKGIVVRVTDEEVLVDIGYKSEGVLPRQEVSMEGGQSLPAIFHDGQELDLQVKEVDEQEGKITLSRLGIARKLKWAEVEKALQDGTVLSGRVKEATPAGLVVDLGGGLEGFMPGSMVDVRYIPDFKEFVNTEISFKVMELRREREKVILSRKQLLEEETSSRKEQILGSLQAGQIIRGTVRRLTTFGAFVDVGGIDGLVHVSEISWNRVEHPSQALKVGEEVEVKIIELVPERERIGLSIRQAQPDPWTEVARKFKPGDAVEGRITRLVNFGAFVELIPGVEGLVHISQLANHHVKQPSEVVSEGQDVKVKILDINTAAKRVSLSMREAAPRSKKEPVQQHVSDAAPALTLGDLFGDLFNGRKGE
;
A
#
# COMPACT_ATOMS: atom_id res chain seq x y z
N MET A 1 33.16 -12.86 -9.82
CA MET A 1 32.01 -12.04 -10.28
C MET A 1 30.72 -12.80 -10.03
N LEU A 2 29.68 -12.18 -9.46
CA LEU A 2 28.42 -12.86 -9.16
C LEU A 2 27.36 -12.56 -10.23
N ALA A 3 26.65 -13.60 -10.70
CA ALA A 3 25.54 -13.44 -11.62
C ALA A 3 24.40 -12.62 -10.98
N ARG A 4 23.88 -11.64 -11.73
CA ARG A 4 22.72 -10.86 -11.28
C ARG A 4 21.52 -11.81 -11.05
N HIS A 5 20.80 -11.63 -9.95
CA HIS A 5 19.68 -12.48 -9.51
C HIS A 5 20.06 -13.89 -9.02
N ALA A 6 21.32 -14.15 -8.63
CA ALA A 6 21.70 -15.42 -8.00
C ALA A 6 21.02 -15.61 -6.61
N GLY A 7 20.74 -16.86 -6.23
CA GLY A 7 20.18 -17.22 -4.91
C GLY A 7 18.66 -17.43 -4.90
N PHE A 8 18.08 -17.44 -3.69
CA PHE A 8 16.65 -17.72 -3.51
C PHE A 8 15.76 -16.76 -4.30
N CYS A 9 14.72 -17.32 -4.93
CA CYS A 9 13.65 -16.46 -5.45
C CYS A 9 12.85 -15.86 -4.27
N ARG A 10 12.17 -14.74 -4.50
CA ARG A 10 11.38 -14.05 -3.47
C ARG A 10 10.34 -14.96 -2.78
N GLY A 11 9.71 -15.86 -3.55
CA GLY A 11 8.73 -16.81 -2.99
C GLY A 11 9.36 -17.86 -2.08
N VAL A 12 10.52 -18.39 -2.48
CA VAL A 12 11.28 -19.35 -1.67
C VAL A 12 11.82 -18.70 -0.40
N LYS A 13 12.36 -17.48 -0.49
CA LYS A 13 12.86 -16.74 0.66
C LYS A 13 11.76 -16.52 1.71
N LEU A 14 10.60 -16.04 1.28
CA LEU A 14 9.44 -15.83 2.14
C LEU A 14 8.97 -17.14 2.80
N ALA A 15 8.92 -18.25 2.05
CA ALA A 15 8.50 -19.53 2.60
C ALA A 15 9.45 -20.06 3.67
N VAL A 16 10.76 -19.91 3.47
CA VAL A 16 11.76 -20.29 4.47
C VAL A 16 11.67 -19.39 5.70
N GLU A 17 11.52 -18.07 5.54
CA GLU A 17 11.36 -17.12 6.67
C GLU A 17 10.11 -17.43 7.49
N LEU A 18 8.95 -17.62 6.84
CA LEU A 18 7.70 -17.98 7.52
C LEU A 18 7.79 -19.34 8.22
N ALA A 19 8.46 -20.32 7.61
CA ALA A 19 8.66 -21.62 8.24
C ALA A 19 9.51 -21.50 9.51
N GLN A 20 10.56 -20.67 9.49
CA GLN A 20 11.42 -20.41 10.64
C GLN A 20 10.71 -19.67 11.75
N GLU A 21 9.89 -18.66 11.42
CA GLU A 21 9.09 -17.93 12.40
C GLU A 21 8.04 -18.84 13.05
N ALA A 22 7.35 -19.65 12.26
CA ALA A 22 6.38 -20.61 12.76
C ALA A 22 7.03 -21.63 13.70
N ALA A 23 8.22 -22.13 13.35
CA ALA A 23 8.96 -23.11 14.15
C ALA A 23 9.39 -22.57 15.52
N ARG A 24 9.56 -21.25 15.69
CA ARG A 24 9.84 -20.62 17.00
C ARG A 24 8.64 -20.67 17.95
N CYS A 25 7.43 -20.73 17.40
CA CYS A 25 6.19 -20.67 18.17
C CYS A 25 5.66 -22.06 18.58
N GLY A 26 6.21 -23.15 18.03
CA GLY A 26 5.80 -24.52 18.34
C GLY A 26 6.12 -25.52 17.22
N PRO A 27 5.65 -26.77 17.33
CA PRO A 27 5.84 -27.79 16.29
C PRO A 27 5.05 -27.42 15.03
N VAL A 28 5.70 -27.47 13.88
CA VAL A 28 5.10 -27.12 12.59
C VAL A 28 5.21 -28.27 11.61
N PHE A 29 4.13 -28.50 10.86
CA PHE A 29 4.07 -29.56 9.86
C PHE A 29 3.97 -28.95 8.46
N ALA A 30 4.96 -29.18 7.61
CA ALA A 30 4.97 -28.73 6.23
C ALA A 30 4.43 -29.81 5.30
N LEU A 31 3.42 -29.45 4.48
CA LEU A 31 2.80 -30.36 3.52
C LEU A 31 3.68 -30.47 2.25
N GLY A 32 4.50 -31.52 2.22
CA GLY A 32 5.54 -31.77 1.25
C GLY A 32 6.77 -30.88 1.45
N GLU A 33 7.77 -31.05 0.58
CA GLU A 33 8.97 -30.23 0.61
C GLU A 33 8.64 -28.76 0.30
N LEU A 34 9.01 -27.86 1.21
CA LEU A 34 8.86 -26.41 1.04
C LEU A 34 9.71 -25.89 -0.13
N VAL A 35 10.89 -26.49 -0.30
CA VAL A 35 11.90 -26.17 -1.31
C VAL A 35 12.64 -27.45 -1.69
N HIS A 36 13.06 -27.58 -2.96
CA HIS A 36 13.86 -28.71 -3.43
C HIS A 36 15.36 -28.45 -3.17
N ASN A 37 15.77 -28.40 -1.90
CA ASN A 37 17.16 -28.27 -1.47
C ASN A 37 17.38 -28.97 -0.12
N GLU A 38 18.15 -30.07 -0.14
CA GLU A 38 18.41 -30.92 1.03
C GLU A 38 19.00 -30.15 2.22
N ALA A 39 19.96 -29.25 1.99
CA ALA A 39 20.58 -28.47 3.06
C ALA A 39 19.58 -27.53 3.77
N VAL A 40 18.61 -27.01 3.03
CA VAL A 40 17.56 -26.14 3.58
C VAL A 40 16.53 -26.98 4.34
N LEU A 41 16.15 -28.13 3.80
CA LEU A 41 15.19 -29.05 4.44
C LEU A 41 15.75 -29.58 5.77
N GLN A 42 17.02 -30.01 5.79
CA GLN A 42 17.67 -30.49 7.01
C GLN A 42 17.71 -29.41 8.09
N ARG A 43 18.07 -28.18 7.73
CA ARG A 43 18.07 -27.05 8.67
C ARG A 43 16.68 -26.76 9.25
N LEU A 44 15.62 -26.83 8.42
CA LEU A 44 14.25 -26.64 8.88
C LEU A 44 13.80 -27.78 9.82
N GLN A 45 14.22 -29.02 9.56
CA GLN A 45 13.98 -30.15 10.47
C GLN A 45 14.66 -29.96 11.82
N GLU A 46 15.92 -29.53 11.84
CA GLU A 46 16.65 -29.20 13.08
C GLU A 46 15.97 -28.09 13.88
N GLN A 47 15.27 -27.18 13.20
CA GLN A 47 14.51 -26.09 13.81
C GLN A 47 13.11 -26.49 14.27
N GLY A 48 12.67 -27.72 14.04
CA GLY A 48 11.36 -28.24 14.50
C GLY A 48 10.26 -28.28 13.44
N VAL A 49 10.59 -28.19 12.15
CA VAL A 49 9.65 -28.37 11.04
C VAL A 49 9.65 -29.83 10.58
N SER A 50 8.50 -30.48 10.69
CA SER A 50 8.29 -31.86 10.20
C SER A 50 7.67 -31.83 8.80
N PHE A 51 8.28 -32.53 7.83
CA PHE A 51 7.73 -32.67 6.49
C PHE A 51 6.80 -33.88 6.41
N VAL A 52 5.56 -33.67 5.96
CA VAL A 52 4.51 -34.70 5.85
C VAL A 52 3.95 -34.71 4.44
N GLU A 53 3.56 -35.88 3.93
CA GLU A 53 2.99 -35.99 2.58
C GLU A 53 1.49 -35.71 2.55
N THR A 54 0.78 -36.07 3.61
CA THR A 54 -0.68 -35.93 3.71
C THR A 54 -1.06 -35.17 4.98
N LEU A 55 -2.19 -34.45 4.90
CA LEU A 55 -2.77 -33.75 6.05
C LEU A 55 -3.14 -34.70 7.20
N GLU A 56 -3.40 -35.97 6.92
CA GLU A 56 -3.75 -36.99 7.92
C GLU A 56 -2.65 -37.23 8.95
N GLN A 57 -1.39 -37.00 8.55
CA GLN A 57 -0.21 -37.14 9.42
C GLN A 57 -0.05 -35.95 10.38
N VAL A 58 -0.81 -34.87 10.17
CA VAL A 58 -0.78 -33.68 11.02
C VAL A 58 -1.73 -33.87 12.19
N PRO A 59 -1.35 -33.57 13.45
CA PRO A 59 -2.28 -33.55 14.59
C PRO A 59 -3.35 -32.46 14.46
N ASP A 60 -4.53 -32.68 15.06
CA ASP A 60 -5.58 -31.65 15.11
C ASP A 60 -5.10 -30.40 15.86
N ARG A 61 -5.55 -29.21 15.41
CA ARG A 61 -5.13 -27.89 15.92
C ARG A 61 -3.64 -27.55 15.81
N ALA A 62 -2.86 -28.35 15.09
CA ALA A 62 -1.46 -28.04 14.83
C ALA A 62 -1.30 -26.95 13.75
N THR A 63 -0.10 -26.37 13.66
CA THR A 63 0.25 -25.43 12.60
C THR A 63 0.71 -26.19 11.34
N VAL A 64 0.09 -25.88 10.21
CA VAL A 64 0.42 -26.47 8.91
C VAL A 64 0.97 -25.42 7.96
N LEU A 65 2.12 -25.70 7.36
CA LEU A 65 2.69 -24.90 6.28
C LEU A 65 2.30 -25.49 4.93
N ILE A 66 1.70 -24.67 4.07
CA ILE A 66 1.48 -25.01 2.66
C ILE A 66 2.70 -24.60 1.85
N ARG A 67 3.21 -25.50 1.01
CA ARG A 67 4.36 -25.29 0.11
C ARG A 67 4.19 -24.15 -0.89
N THR A 68 5.32 -23.68 -1.44
CA THR A 68 5.38 -22.55 -2.39
C THR A 68 4.63 -22.76 -3.70
N HIS A 69 4.42 -24.01 -4.12
CA HIS A 69 3.62 -24.39 -5.30
C HIS A 69 2.11 -24.44 -5.02
N GLY A 70 1.71 -24.13 -3.80
CA GLY A 70 0.33 -24.18 -3.33
C GLY A 70 -0.20 -25.58 -3.14
N ALA A 71 -1.48 -25.64 -2.77
CA ALA A 71 -2.20 -26.88 -2.51
C ALA A 71 -3.54 -26.90 -3.27
N VAL A 72 -4.12 -28.09 -3.35
CA VAL A 72 -5.46 -28.31 -3.90
C VAL A 72 -6.52 -27.70 -2.95
N PRO A 73 -7.68 -27.24 -3.46
CA PRO A 73 -8.74 -26.63 -2.63
C PRO A 73 -9.20 -27.52 -1.46
N GLU A 74 -9.19 -28.84 -1.64
CA GLU A 74 -9.60 -29.83 -0.64
C GLU A 74 -8.71 -29.79 0.60
N VAL A 75 -7.41 -29.49 0.43
CA VAL A 75 -6.46 -29.36 1.55
C VAL A 75 -6.85 -28.21 2.46
N PHE A 76 -7.27 -27.07 1.89
CA PHE A 76 -7.73 -25.93 2.67
C PHE A 76 -9.07 -26.19 3.37
N ALA A 77 -10.00 -26.88 2.69
CA ALA A 77 -11.28 -27.26 3.27
C ALA A 77 -11.11 -28.25 4.44
N GLU A 78 -10.21 -29.23 4.29
CA GLU A 78 -9.88 -30.19 5.35
C GLU A 78 -9.21 -29.51 6.54
N ALA A 79 -8.26 -28.63 6.28
CA ALA A 79 -7.57 -27.90 7.34
C ALA A 79 -8.53 -27.01 8.17
N LEU A 80 -9.52 -26.40 7.51
CA LEU A 80 -10.57 -25.64 8.20
C LEU A 80 -11.47 -26.55 9.06
N ARG A 81 -11.86 -27.73 8.54
CA ARG A 81 -12.67 -28.70 9.31
C ARG A 81 -11.96 -29.21 10.57
N ARG A 82 -10.64 -29.34 10.52
CA ARG A 82 -9.79 -29.84 11.62
C ARG A 82 -9.22 -28.72 12.52
N GLU A 83 -9.71 -27.49 12.35
CA GLU A 83 -9.26 -26.31 13.12
C GLU A 83 -7.73 -26.11 13.07
N LEU A 84 -7.07 -26.48 11.97
CA LEU A 84 -5.62 -26.33 11.81
C LEU A 84 -5.24 -24.87 11.59
N HIS A 85 -4.11 -24.45 12.16
CA HIS A 85 -3.56 -23.13 11.89
C HIS A 85 -2.74 -23.16 10.59
N VAL A 86 -3.38 -22.76 9.48
CA VAL A 86 -2.76 -22.82 8.14
C VAL A 86 -1.93 -21.58 7.86
N ILE A 87 -0.64 -21.77 7.64
CA ILE A 87 0.29 -20.76 7.13
C ILE A 87 0.51 -21.03 5.64
N ASP A 88 -0.09 -20.21 4.80
CA ASP A 88 -0.01 -20.37 3.35
C ASP A 88 1.21 -19.65 2.75
N THR A 89 2.27 -20.41 2.47
CA THR A 89 3.51 -19.92 1.84
C THR A 89 3.47 -19.96 0.30
N THR A 90 2.30 -20.17 -0.32
CA THR A 90 2.14 -20.18 -1.77
C THR A 90 2.73 -18.91 -2.39
N CYS A 91 3.56 -19.09 -3.41
CA CYS A 91 4.15 -17.98 -4.16
C CYS A 91 3.06 -17.08 -4.74
N VAL A 92 3.22 -15.76 -4.64
CA VAL A 92 2.23 -14.77 -5.13
C VAL A 92 1.85 -14.99 -6.60
N TYR A 93 2.81 -15.42 -7.43
CA TYR A 93 2.54 -15.74 -8.84
C TYR A 93 1.67 -17.00 -8.99
N VAL A 94 1.98 -18.06 -8.22
CA VAL A 94 1.19 -19.31 -8.23
C VAL A 94 -0.21 -19.06 -7.68
N ARG A 95 -0.35 -18.28 -6.60
CA ARG A 95 -1.66 -17.90 -6.05
C ARG A 95 -2.51 -17.13 -7.07
N ARG A 96 -1.92 -16.17 -7.80
CA ARG A 96 -2.60 -15.46 -8.89
C ARG A 96 -3.02 -16.40 -10.01
N LEU A 97 -2.18 -17.38 -10.34
CA LEU A 97 -2.48 -18.38 -11.36
C LEU A 97 -3.64 -19.30 -10.93
N GLN A 98 -3.65 -19.77 -9.69
CA GLN A 98 -4.77 -20.54 -9.13
C GLN A 98 -6.08 -19.75 -9.16
N GLN A 99 -6.05 -18.47 -8.77
CA GLN A 99 -7.20 -17.59 -8.84
C GLN A 99 -7.69 -17.35 -10.27
N LEU A 100 -6.77 -17.20 -11.22
CA LEU A 100 -7.09 -17.06 -12.65
C LEU A 100 -7.77 -18.33 -13.18
N VAL A 101 -7.20 -19.51 -12.93
CA VAL A 101 -7.78 -20.79 -13.35
C VAL A 101 -9.17 -20.99 -12.74
N ALA A 102 -9.34 -20.70 -11.45
CA ALA A 102 -10.64 -20.79 -10.78
C ALA A 102 -11.68 -19.82 -11.35
N LYS A 103 -11.26 -18.60 -11.71
CA LYS A 103 -12.10 -17.61 -12.37
C LYS A 103 -12.54 -18.07 -13.76
N LEU A 104 -11.60 -18.52 -14.60
CA LEU A 104 -11.88 -19.00 -15.95
C LEU A 104 -12.82 -20.21 -15.95
N ALA A 105 -12.64 -21.14 -15.01
CA ALA A 105 -13.55 -22.27 -14.83
C ALA A 105 -14.95 -21.83 -14.37
N THR A 106 -15.05 -20.78 -13.55
CA THR A 106 -16.35 -20.22 -13.13
C THR A 106 -17.06 -19.50 -14.27
N GLU A 107 -16.31 -18.94 -15.22
CA GLU A 107 -16.84 -18.36 -16.47
C GLU A 107 -17.25 -19.44 -17.50
N GLY A 108 -17.07 -20.73 -17.18
CA GLY A 108 -17.42 -21.85 -18.06
C GLY A 108 -16.44 -22.09 -19.20
N LYS A 109 -15.23 -21.53 -19.12
CA LYS A 109 -14.16 -21.74 -20.11
C LYS A 109 -13.38 -22.99 -19.76
N GLN A 110 -13.05 -23.79 -20.78
CA GLN A 110 -12.09 -24.88 -20.60
C GLN A 110 -10.67 -24.28 -20.47
N VAL A 111 -9.91 -24.75 -19.47
CA VAL A 111 -8.56 -24.25 -19.21
C VAL A 111 -7.52 -25.29 -19.61
N LEU A 112 -6.71 -24.98 -20.61
CA LEU A 112 -5.55 -25.76 -20.99
C LEU A 112 -4.33 -25.30 -20.19
N ILE A 113 -3.77 -26.19 -19.37
CA ILE A 113 -2.56 -25.96 -18.60
C ILE A 113 -1.39 -26.61 -19.35
N VAL A 114 -0.44 -25.79 -19.79
CA VAL A 114 0.78 -26.26 -20.43
C VAL A 114 1.86 -26.44 -19.37
N GLY A 115 2.19 -27.68 -19.05
CA GLY A 115 3.12 -28.04 -17.99
C GLY A 115 3.20 -29.54 -17.74
N ASP A 116 4.05 -29.92 -16.80
CA ASP A 116 4.19 -31.32 -16.38
C ASP A 116 3.03 -31.70 -15.44
N ALA A 117 2.27 -32.73 -15.80
CA ALA A 117 1.10 -33.19 -15.06
C ALA A 117 1.43 -33.72 -13.66
N GLU A 118 2.63 -34.27 -13.47
CA GLU A 118 3.09 -34.76 -12.17
C GLU A 118 3.62 -33.63 -11.28
N HIS A 119 3.90 -32.46 -11.87
CA HIS A 119 4.43 -31.34 -11.12
C HIS A 119 3.38 -30.80 -10.12
N PRO A 120 3.72 -30.64 -8.82
CA PRO A 120 2.72 -30.31 -7.80
C PRO A 120 1.98 -28.98 -8.03
N GLU A 121 2.63 -28.00 -8.66
CA GLU A 121 1.96 -26.76 -9.10
C GLU A 121 0.82 -27.03 -10.09
N VAL A 122 1.05 -27.89 -11.08
CA VAL A 122 0.07 -28.21 -12.12
C VAL A 122 -1.06 -29.06 -11.54
N ARG A 123 -0.74 -30.01 -10.65
CA ARG A 123 -1.76 -30.76 -9.88
C ARG A 123 -2.66 -29.82 -9.07
N ALA A 124 -2.06 -28.85 -8.38
CA ALA A 124 -2.83 -27.84 -7.65
C ALA A 124 -3.73 -27.05 -8.62
N LEU A 125 -3.17 -26.46 -9.68
CA LEU A 125 -3.92 -25.69 -10.67
C LEU A 125 -5.09 -26.47 -11.29
N SER A 126 -4.87 -27.74 -11.62
CA SER A 126 -5.92 -28.60 -12.19
C SER A 126 -7.10 -28.76 -11.23
N ALA A 127 -6.83 -28.96 -9.94
CA ALA A 127 -7.89 -29.05 -8.92
C ALA A 127 -8.69 -27.74 -8.77
N TRP A 128 -8.02 -26.58 -8.86
CA TRP A 128 -8.68 -25.27 -8.85
C TRP A 128 -9.59 -25.03 -10.06
N GLY A 129 -9.37 -25.75 -11.17
CA GLY A 129 -10.17 -25.67 -12.39
C GLY A 129 -11.47 -26.49 -12.39
N ARG A 130 -11.84 -27.14 -11.27
CA ARG A 130 -13.13 -27.82 -11.07
C ARG A 130 -13.51 -28.81 -12.19
N GLY A 131 -12.52 -29.55 -12.70
CA GLY A 131 -12.72 -30.56 -13.75
C GLY A 131 -12.89 -29.99 -15.18
N GLN A 132 -12.71 -28.69 -15.37
CA GLN A 132 -12.68 -28.04 -16.69
C GLN A 132 -11.24 -27.82 -17.19
N THR A 133 -10.27 -28.51 -16.61
CA THR A 133 -8.85 -28.40 -16.95
C THR A 133 -8.37 -29.55 -17.81
N VAL A 134 -7.44 -29.26 -18.71
CA VAL A 134 -6.68 -30.24 -19.48
C VAL A 134 -5.21 -29.89 -19.31
N VAL A 135 -4.37 -30.89 -19.06
CA VAL A 135 -2.92 -30.69 -18.94
C VAL A 135 -2.23 -31.24 -20.17
N VAL A 136 -1.31 -30.48 -20.75
CA VAL A 136 -0.43 -30.94 -21.83
C VAL A 136 1.02 -30.58 -21.53
N SER A 137 1.92 -31.53 -21.75
CA SER A 137 3.35 -31.33 -21.54
C SER A 137 4.10 -31.00 -22.84
N GLN A 138 3.56 -31.46 -23.98
CA GLN A 138 4.17 -31.35 -25.30
C GLN A 138 3.18 -30.94 -26.40
N VAL A 139 3.70 -30.41 -27.51
CA VAL A 139 2.92 -29.92 -28.66
C VAL A 139 2.18 -31.05 -29.40
N THR A 140 2.68 -32.28 -29.34
CA THR A 140 2.12 -33.48 -29.97
C THR A 140 0.83 -33.94 -29.30
N GLU A 141 0.71 -33.73 -27.97
CA GLU A 141 -0.47 -34.14 -27.20
C GLU A 141 -1.72 -33.34 -27.60
N LEU A 142 -1.55 -32.13 -28.14
CA LEU A 142 -2.65 -31.28 -28.62
C LEU A 142 -3.45 -31.91 -29.77
N GLU A 143 -2.85 -32.81 -30.56
CA GLU A 143 -3.51 -33.43 -31.72
C GLU A 143 -4.51 -34.51 -31.31
N ASN A 144 -4.35 -35.08 -30.11
CA ASN A 144 -5.15 -36.21 -29.62
C ASN A 144 -6.23 -35.80 -28.62
N ILE A 145 -6.35 -34.51 -28.33
CA ILE A 145 -7.25 -33.99 -27.28
C ILE A 145 -8.38 -33.18 -27.91
N ARG A 146 -9.61 -33.48 -27.51
CA ARG A 146 -10.79 -32.72 -27.91
C ARG A 146 -10.95 -31.49 -27.01
N LEU A 147 -10.54 -30.33 -27.53
CA LEU A 147 -10.72 -29.04 -26.88
C LEU A 147 -12.15 -28.51 -27.09
N LYS A 148 -12.70 -27.87 -26.07
CA LYS A 148 -14.03 -27.24 -26.03
C LYS A 148 -13.84 -25.73 -25.99
N THR A 149 -14.68 -25.02 -26.73
CA THR A 149 -14.75 -23.55 -26.71
C THR A 149 -15.85 -23.10 -25.73
N PRO A 150 -15.66 -21.97 -25.03
CA PRO A 150 -14.49 -21.08 -25.02
C PRO A 150 -13.27 -21.67 -24.31
N LEU A 151 -12.07 -21.47 -24.87
CA LEU A 151 -10.80 -22.05 -24.42
C LEU A 151 -9.85 -20.96 -23.90
N ALA A 152 -9.26 -21.20 -22.73
CA ALA A 152 -8.18 -20.39 -22.18
C ALA A 152 -6.92 -21.22 -21.95
N VAL A 153 -5.74 -20.64 -22.20
CA VAL A 153 -4.45 -21.31 -22.08
C VAL A 153 -3.62 -20.61 -21.02
N VAL A 154 -3.08 -21.40 -20.10
CA VAL A 154 -2.14 -20.97 -19.06
C VAL A 154 -0.91 -21.87 -19.07
N PHE A 155 0.22 -21.35 -18.61
CA PHE A 155 1.50 -22.05 -18.55
C PHE A 155 1.95 -22.23 -17.09
N GLN A 156 2.58 -23.37 -16.80
CA GLN A 156 3.29 -23.58 -15.54
C GLN A 156 4.39 -22.51 -15.38
N THR A 157 4.60 -22.01 -14.16
CA THR A 157 5.51 -20.87 -13.92
C THR A 157 6.97 -21.16 -14.27
N THR A 158 7.37 -22.44 -14.30
CA THR A 158 8.71 -22.94 -14.68
C THR A 158 8.80 -23.43 -16.13
N GLN A 159 7.74 -23.28 -16.94
CA GLN A 159 7.72 -23.81 -18.31
C GLN A 159 8.65 -23.04 -19.25
N ARG A 160 9.17 -23.73 -20.28
CA ARG A 160 10.06 -23.14 -21.29
C ARG A 160 9.26 -22.28 -22.28
N ARG A 161 9.77 -21.08 -22.57
CA ARG A 161 9.16 -20.13 -23.51
C ARG A 161 9.11 -20.64 -24.96
N SER A 162 10.06 -21.47 -25.38
CA SER A 162 10.04 -22.08 -26.73
C SER A 162 8.79 -22.94 -26.92
N ILE A 163 8.53 -23.84 -25.98
CA ILE A 163 7.37 -24.72 -25.97
C ILE A 163 6.08 -23.90 -25.89
N ALA A 164 6.05 -22.85 -25.04
CA ALA A 164 4.89 -21.97 -24.92
C ALA A 164 4.59 -21.20 -26.22
N GLY A 165 5.62 -20.78 -26.96
CA GLY A 165 5.50 -20.15 -28.27
C GLY A 165 4.92 -21.08 -29.32
N GLU A 166 5.49 -22.28 -29.46
CA GLU A 166 5.04 -23.31 -30.42
C GLU A 166 3.58 -23.70 -30.19
N ILE A 167 3.18 -23.92 -28.93
CA ILE A 167 1.79 -24.24 -28.57
C ILE A 167 0.87 -23.05 -28.84
N GLY A 168 1.30 -21.83 -28.50
CA GLY A 168 0.51 -20.63 -28.74
C GLY A 168 0.24 -20.37 -30.22
N GLU A 169 1.23 -20.58 -31.08
CA GLU A 169 1.07 -20.44 -32.54
C GLU A 169 0.14 -21.50 -33.11
N LYS A 170 0.32 -22.77 -32.71
CA LYS A 170 -0.52 -23.88 -33.16
C LYS A 170 -1.98 -23.70 -32.72
N LEU A 171 -2.21 -23.24 -31.49
CA LEU A 171 -3.56 -23.01 -30.97
C LEU A 171 -4.25 -21.82 -31.64
N LYS A 172 -3.54 -20.71 -31.91
CA LYS A 172 -4.09 -19.57 -32.67
C LYS A 172 -4.44 -19.95 -34.11
N ALA A 173 -3.68 -20.85 -34.72
CA ALA A 173 -3.96 -21.35 -36.06
C ALA A 173 -5.19 -22.28 -36.09
N SER A 174 -5.45 -23.00 -35.00
CA SER A 174 -6.55 -23.98 -34.91
C SER A 174 -7.88 -23.36 -34.46
N GLU A 175 -7.82 -22.40 -33.51
CA GLU A 175 -8.99 -21.74 -32.90
C GLU A 175 -8.69 -20.25 -32.67
N PRO A 176 -9.24 -19.33 -33.48
CA PRO A 176 -8.92 -17.90 -33.39
C PRO A 176 -9.51 -17.18 -32.15
N ALA A 177 -10.42 -17.83 -31.41
CA ALA A 177 -11.04 -17.29 -30.20
C ALA A 177 -10.34 -17.71 -28.89
N VAL A 178 -9.12 -18.28 -28.97
CA VAL A 178 -8.35 -18.74 -27.80
C VAL A 178 -7.75 -17.58 -27.00
N GLU A 179 -7.98 -17.56 -25.68
CA GLU A 179 -7.34 -16.60 -24.77
C GLU A 179 -6.06 -17.20 -24.20
N ILE A 180 -4.90 -16.62 -24.55
CA ILE A 180 -3.59 -17.10 -24.07
C ILE A 180 -3.05 -16.13 -23.03
N TYR A 181 -2.79 -16.65 -21.83
CA TYR A 181 -2.23 -15.90 -20.72
C TYR A 181 -0.75 -16.30 -20.51
N ASP A 182 0.19 -15.36 -20.69
CA ASP A 182 1.60 -15.59 -20.34
C ASP A 182 1.78 -15.59 -18.82
N THR A 183 1.78 -16.77 -18.23
CA THR A 183 1.87 -17.00 -16.78
C THR A 183 3.26 -17.51 -16.36
N ILE A 184 4.24 -17.49 -17.27
CA ILE A 184 5.60 -17.95 -17.00
C ILE A 184 6.33 -16.92 -16.12
N CYS A 185 6.99 -17.40 -15.06
CA CYS A 185 7.70 -16.53 -14.13
C CYS A 185 8.98 -15.96 -14.78
N GLN A 186 9.06 -14.63 -14.89
CA GLN A 186 10.21 -13.95 -15.51
C GLN A 186 11.51 -14.09 -14.71
N ALA A 187 11.46 -14.49 -13.43
CA ALA A 187 12.65 -14.60 -12.57
C ALA A 187 13.65 -15.64 -13.09
N THR A 188 13.16 -16.78 -13.57
CA THR A 188 14.01 -17.86 -14.10
C THR A 188 14.68 -17.45 -15.41
N TRP A 189 13.94 -16.79 -16.31
CA TRP A 189 14.49 -16.30 -17.58
C TRP A 189 15.55 -15.22 -17.37
N ARG A 190 15.29 -14.24 -16.49
CA ARG A 190 16.26 -13.18 -16.16
C ARG A 190 17.55 -13.76 -15.57
N ARG A 191 17.45 -14.81 -14.75
CA ARG A 191 18.60 -15.51 -14.18
C ARG A 191 19.39 -16.25 -15.26
N GLN A 192 18.72 -16.99 -16.14
CA GLN A 192 19.38 -17.68 -17.26
C GLN A 192 20.08 -16.71 -18.21
N GLU A 193 19.45 -15.58 -18.54
CA GLU A 193 20.04 -14.56 -19.40
C GLU A 193 21.21 -13.83 -18.72
N ALA A 194 21.13 -13.57 -17.41
CA ALA A 194 22.24 -13.01 -16.64
C ALA A 194 23.44 -13.96 -16.58
N VAL A 195 23.19 -15.26 -16.38
CA VAL A 195 24.21 -16.30 -16.38
C VAL A 195 24.84 -16.45 -17.77
N ARG A 196 24.03 -16.44 -18.84
CA ARG A 196 24.52 -16.50 -20.22
C ARG A 196 25.47 -15.35 -20.53
N ARG A 197 25.10 -14.13 -20.15
CA ARG A 197 25.95 -12.93 -20.36
C ARG A 197 27.24 -12.99 -19.56
N LEU A 198 27.17 -13.46 -18.31
CA LEU A 198 28.35 -13.58 -17.45
C LEU A 198 29.30 -14.67 -17.97
N ALA A 199 28.76 -15.81 -18.38
CA ALA A 199 29.53 -16.90 -18.95
C ALA A 199 30.30 -16.49 -20.23
N SER A 200 29.79 -15.53 -21.00
CA SER A 200 30.51 -15.02 -22.18
C SER A 200 31.71 -14.12 -21.85
N THR A 201 31.89 -13.71 -20.59
CA THR A 201 32.93 -12.74 -20.17
C THR A 201 33.92 -13.31 -19.16
N VAL A 202 33.71 -14.54 -18.68
CA VAL A 202 34.55 -15.16 -17.65
C VAL A 202 35.16 -16.47 -18.15
N ASP A 203 36.32 -16.81 -17.60
CA ASP A 203 37.06 -18.02 -17.97
C ASP A 203 36.41 -19.28 -17.35
N VAL A 204 36.04 -19.18 -16.07
CA VAL A 204 35.44 -20.28 -15.30
C VAL A 204 34.11 -19.83 -14.68
N MET A 205 33.09 -20.68 -14.75
CA MET A 205 31.77 -20.52 -14.14
C MET A 205 31.53 -21.57 -13.07
N VAL A 206 31.34 -21.15 -11.82
CA VAL A 206 30.91 -22.00 -10.71
C VAL A 206 29.39 -21.90 -10.57
N VAL A 207 28.68 -23.02 -10.76
CA VAL A 207 27.23 -23.12 -10.63
C VAL A 207 26.89 -23.85 -9.33
N ILE A 208 26.26 -23.13 -8.40
CA ILE A 208 25.94 -23.61 -7.06
C ILE A 208 24.48 -24.09 -7.00
N GLY A 209 24.27 -25.36 -6.66
CA GLY A 209 22.93 -25.92 -6.41
C GLY A 209 22.91 -27.44 -6.37
N SER A 210 21.74 -28.01 -6.07
CA SER A 210 21.58 -29.47 -6.04
C SER A 210 21.66 -30.07 -7.44
N ARG A 211 22.37 -31.21 -7.57
CA ARG A 211 22.53 -31.95 -8.84
C ARG A 211 21.22 -32.54 -9.38
N GLN A 212 20.22 -32.68 -8.52
CA GLN A 212 18.88 -33.14 -8.88
C GLN A 212 17.98 -32.01 -9.40
N SER A 213 18.37 -30.73 -9.24
CA SER A 213 17.56 -29.62 -9.71
C SER A 213 17.70 -29.42 -11.21
N ALA A 214 16.59 -29.60 -11.93
CA ALA A 214 16.50 -29.30 -13.37
C ALA A 214 16.93 -27.87 -13.71
N ASN A 215 16.72 -26.90 -12.80
CA ASN A 215 17.14 -25.52 -13.00
C ASN A 215 18.66 -25.35 -12.86
N THR A 216 19.30 -26.02 -11.90
CA THR A 216 20.76 -25.99 -11.72
C THR A 216 21.46 -26.62 -12.92
N LEU A 217 21.00 -27.80 -13.35
CA LEU A 217 21.52 -28.49 -14.54
C LEU A 217 21.38 -27.61 -15.79
N LYS A 218 20.24 -26.91 -15.94
CA LYS A 218 20.04 -26.02 -17.08
C LYS A 218 20.97 -24.81 -17.06
N LEU A 219 21.25 -24.23 -15.89
CA LEU A 219 22.21 -23.13 -15.78
C LEU A 219 23.62 -23.59 -16.14
N ALA A 220 24.02 -24.80 -15.71
CA ALA A 220 25.30 -25.38 -16.08
C ALA A 220 25.41 -25.63 -17.59
N GLU A 221 24.36 -26.16 -18.21
CA GLU A 221 24.29 -26.33 -19.68
C GLU A 221 24.45 -25.00 -20.42
N ILE A 222 23.79 -23.93 -19.96
CA ILE A 222 23.90 -22.59 -20.56
C ILE A 222 25.33 -22.06 -20.47
N CYS A 223 26.03 -22.28 -19.36
CA CYS A 223 27.43 -21.87 -19.20
C CYS A 223 28.35 -22.61 -20.18
N ARG A 224 28.16 -23.93 -20.33
CA ARG A 224 28.92 -24.75 -21.28
C ARG A 224 28.70 -24.32 -22.73
N VAL A 225 27.44 -24.07 -23.11
CA VAL A 225 27.09 -23.59 -24.47
C VAL A 225 27.68 -22.20 -24.74
N ALA A 226 27.80 -21.35 -23.72
CA ALA A 226 28.41 -20.03 -23.83
C ALA A 226 29.96 -20.06 -23.92
N GLY A 227 30.58 -21.23 -23.76
CA GLY A 227 32.03 -21.43 -23.90
C GLY A 227 32.85 -21.30 -22.63
N ALA A 228 32.23 -21.15 -21.45
CA ALA A 228 32.95 -21.09 -20.16
C ALA A 228 33.18 -22.49 -19.57
N GLU A 229 34.35 -22.69 -18.97
CA GLU A 229 34.60 -23.89 -18.17
C GLU A 229 33.65 -23.89 -16.97
N THR A 230 32.84 -24.95 -16.82
CA THR A 230 31.71 -24.94 -15.88
C THR A 230 31.88 -25.99 -14.79
N ILE A 231 31.89 -25.55 -13.53
CA ILE A 231 32.03 -26.38 -12.34
C ILE A 231 30.69 -26.39 -11.59
N GLU A 232 30.14 -27.57 -11.32
CA GLU A 232 28.89 -27.74 -10.57
C GLU A 232 29.21 -28.17 -9.13
N VAL A 233 28.75 -27.41 -8.14
CA VAL A 233 28.98 -27.70 -6.71
C VAL A 233 27.69 -27.60 -5.91
N ALA A 234 27.48 -28.53 -4.97
CA ALA A 234 26.37 -28.42 -4.02
C ALA A 234 26.66 -27.39 -2.90
N GLY A 235 27.94 -27.19 -2.56
CA GLY A 235 28.39 -26.26 -1.53
C GLY A 235 29.91 -26.13 -1.46
N ALA A 236 30.42 -25.37 -0.49
CA ALA A 236 31.84 -25.01 -0.39
C ALA A 236 32.79 -26.20 -0.20
N ALA A 237 32.30 -27.32 0.35
CA ALA A 237 33.10 -28.53 0.57
C ALA A 237 33.47 -29.24 -0.76
N GLU A 238 32.63 -29.15 -1.79
CA GLU A 238 32.85 -29.80 -3.08
C GLU A 238 33.71 -28.98 -4.04
N LEU A 239 33.97 -27.71 -3.72
CA LEU A 239 34.80 -26.86 -4.55
C LEU A 239 36.28 -27.26 -4.39
N ASP A 240 36.85 -27.85 -5.43
CA ASP A 240 38.28 -28.15 -5.50
C ASP A 240 39.05 -26.93 -6.03
N SER A 241 39.92 -26.39 -5.17
CA SER A 241 40.85 -25.31 -5.47
C SER A 241 41.75 -25.57 -6.69
N GLY A 242 42.02 -26.84 -7.02
CA GLY A 242 42.82 -27.23 -8.19
C GLY A 242 42.17 -26.85 -9.52
N GLN A 243 40.84 -26.83 -9.59
CA GLN A 243 40.06 -26.55 -10.79
C GLN A 243 39.93 -25.05 -11.09
N LEU A 244 40.35 -24.19 -10.15
CA LEU A 244 40.33 -22.74 -10.28
C LEU A 244 41.71 -22.16 -10.64
N ARG A 245 42.77 -23.00 -10.62
CA ARG A 245 44.14 -22.56 -10.89
C ARG A 245 44.31 -22.15 -12.35
N GLY A 246 44.72 -20.90 -12.56
CA GLY A 246 44.98 -20.33 -13.90
C GLY A 246 43.84 -19.49 -14.48
N ALA A 247 42.66 -19.46 -13.84
CA ALA A 247 41.55 -18.61 -14.26
C ALA A 247 41.79 -17.16 -13.83
N LYS A 248 41.75 -16.20 -14.77
CA LYS A 248 41.86 -14.77 -14.45
C LYS A 248 40.56 -14.21 -13.92
N THR A 249 39.45 -14.75 -14.42
CA THR A 249 38.10 -14.31 -14.10
C THR A 249 37.20 -15.51 -13.79
N VAL A 250 36.64 -15.53 -12.58
CA VAL A 250 35.70 -16.56 -12.15
C VAL A 250 34.31 -15.94 -11.96
N GLY A 251 33.31 -16.49 -12.63
CA GLY A 251 31.90 -16.20 -12.45
C GLY A 251 31.23 -17.19 -11.51
N VAL A 252 30.28 -16.71 -10.71
CA VAL A 252 29.49 -17.54 -9.79
C VAL A 252 28.01 -17.37 -10.14
N ALA A 253 27.31 -18.49 -10.33
CA ALA A 253 25.87 -18.57 -10.53
C ALA A 253 25.25 -19.47 -9.46
N ALA A 254 24.01 -19.21 -9.08
CA ALA A 254 23.30 -20.09 -8.14
C ALA A 254 21.86 -20.33 -8.59
N GLY A 255 21.39 -21.55 -8.35
CA GLY A 255 20.03 -21.98 -8.61
C GLY A 255 18.98 -21.22 -7.79
N ALA A 256 17.72 -21.32 -8.21
CA ALA A 256 16.58 -20.65 -7.56
C ALA A 256 16.30 -21.14 -6.14
N SER A 257 16.74 -22.36 -5.85
CA SER A 257 16.58 -23.04 -4.56
C SER A 257 17.90 -23.10 -3.80
N THR A 258 18.92 -22.36 -4.24
CA THR A 258 20.22 -22.33 -3.55
C THR A 258 20.21 -21.20 -2.52
N PRO A 259 20.49 -21.50 -1.24
CA PRO A 259 20.49 -20.49 -0.19
C PRO A 259 21.65 -19.51 -0.26
N ASP A 260 21.41 -18.30 0.25
CA ASP A 260 22.39 -17.20 0.24
C ASP A 260 23.64 -17.53 1.09
N TRP A 261 23.51 -18.32 2.16
CA TRP A 261 24.66 -18.69 3.00
C TRP A 261 25.60 -19.65 2.28
N THR A 262 25.10 -20.66 1.58
CA THR A 262 25.93 -21.58 0.78
C THR A 262 26.67 -20.82 -0.32
N MET A 263 26.03 -19.82 -0.92
CA MET A 263 26.70 -18.93 -1.87
C MET A 263 27.83 -18.12 -1.19
N LYS A 264 27.56 -17.52 -0.03
CA LYS A 264 28.58 -16.77 0.73
C LYS A 264 29.75 -17.65 1.17
N GLU A 265 29.49 -18.88 1.60
CA GLU A 265 30.53 -19.85 1.98
C GLU A 265 31.44 -20.20 0.80
N VAL A 266 30.85 -20.45 -0.38
CA VAL A 266 31.61 -20.74 -1.61
C VAL A 266 32.46 -19.52 -2.01
N ILE A 267 31.88 -18.32 -1.98
CA ILE A 267 32.62 -17.07 -2.28
C ILE A 267 33.75 -16.84 -1.28
N ALA A 268 33.48 -17.01 0.02
CA ALA A 268 34.48 -16.83 1.07
C ALA A 268 35.64 -17.82 0.94
N LYS A 269 35.36 -19.08 0.58
CA LYS A 269 36.42 -20.07 0.31
C LYS A 269 37.30 -19.66 -0.87
N MET A 270 36.69 -19.14 -1.94
CA MET A 270 37.42 -18.64 -3.11
C MET A 270 38.24 -17.38 -2.82
N GLU A 271 37.75 -16.48 -1.95
CA GLU A 271 38.49 -15.29 -1.53
C GLU A 271 39.67 -15.64 -0.62
N THR A 272 39.45 -16.53 0.36
CA THR A 272 40.50 -16.98 1.30
C THR A 272 41.67 -17.66 0.55
N GLU A 273 41.38 -18.46 -0.48
CA GLU A 273 42.40 -19.11 -1.30
C GLU A 273 43.11 -18.13 -2.26
N LYS A 274 42.44 -17.05 -2.68
CA LYS A 274 43.06 -15.96 -3.45
C LYS A 274 44.08 -15.20 -2.61
N ASP A 275 43.79 -14.96 -1.33
CA ASP A 275 44.73 -14.30 -0.41
C ASP A 275 45.93 -15.20 -0.07
N MET A 276 45.74 -16.52 0.05
CA MET A 276 46.85 -17.47 0.25
C MET A 276 47.75 -17.60 -0.98
N SER A 277 47.20 -17.52 -2.20
CA SER A 277 48.00 -17.56 -3.44
C SER A 277 48.74 -16.25 -3.72
N GLN A 278 48.30 -15.12 -3.15
CA GLN A 278 49.04 -13.85 -3.18
C GLN A 278 50.17 -13.77 -2.14
N GLN A 279 50.12 -14.57 -1.07
CA GLN A 279 51.21 -14.64 -0.08
C GLN A 279 52.45 -15.41 -0.59
N ASP A 280 52.29 -16.34 -1.53
CA ASP A 280 53.43 -17.04 -2.16
C ASP A 280 54.17 -16.20 -3.22
N GLU A 281 53.53 -15.15 -3.78
CA GLU A 281 54.20 -14.19 -4.68
C GLU A 281 54.97 -13.09 -3.93
N GLN A 282 54.87 -13.02 -2.59
CA GLN A 282 55.48 -11.96 -1.79
C GLN A 282 56.94 -12.21 -1.36
N VAL A 283 57.57 -13.30 -1.81
CA VAL A 283 58.96 -13.66 -1.45
C VAL A 283 59.99 -13.33 -2.55
N VAL A 284 59.58 -12.70 -3.68
CA VAL A 284 60.52 -12.26 -4.72
C VAL A 284 60.27 -10.80 -5.11
N ALA A 285 60.51 -9.88 -4.19
CA ALA A 285 60.62 -8.45 -4.53
C ALA A 285 61.53 -7.66 -3.57
N GLU A 286 62.56 -8.28 -2.99
CA GLU A 286 63.69 -7.56 -2.40
C GLU A 286 64.78 -7.34 -3.46
N GLN A 287 64.49 -6.53 -4.48
CA GLN A 287 65.48 -5.86 -5.34
C GLN A 287 64.74 -5.07 -6.43
N SER A 288 64.32 -3.84 -6.11
CA SER A 288 64.12 -2.74 -7.07
C SER A 288 63.80 -1.43 -6.33
N ALA A 289 64.66 -1.02 -5.39
CA ALA A 289 64.61 0.30 -4.75
C ALA A 289 65.34 1.38 -5.59
N PHE A 290 65.27 1.30 -6.92
CA PHE A 290 65.97 2.24 -7.82
C PHE A 290 65.18 2.58 -9.10
N ALA A 291 63.86 2.75 -8.97
CA ALA A 291 62.98 3.16 -10.06
C ALA A 291 62.00 4.28 -9.65
N GLU A 292 62.42 5.22 -8.81
CA GLU A 292 61.64 6.41 -8.45
C GLU A 292 62.30 7.70 -8.95
N VAL A 293 62.29 7.97 -10.26
CA VAL A 293 62.45 9.35 -10.80
C VAL A 293 61.60 9.63 -12.07
N LEU A 294 60.81 8.70 -12.60
CA LEU A 294 59.95 8.98 -13.77
C LEU A 294 58.51 8.50 -13.51
N ARG A 295 57.77 9.20 -12.66
CA ARG A 295 56.30 9.11 -12.68
C ARG A 295 55.76 10.20 -13.61
N GLY A 296 55.16 9.78 -14.73
CA GLY A 296 54.20 10.60 -15.44
C GLY A 296 52.90 10.66 -14.62
N PHE A 297 52.23 11.81 -14.63
CA PHE A 297 50.93 11.95 -13.96
C PHE A 297 49.90 11.01 -14.59
N SER A 298 49.12 10.34 -13.74
CA SER A 298 48.04 9.47 -14.19
C SER A 298 46.70 10.22 -14.26
N VAL A 299 45.88 9.93 -15.28
CA VAL A 299 44.55 10.51 -15.42
C VAL A 299 43.71 10.18 -14.18
N GLY A 300 43.27 11.22 -13.46
CA GLY A 300 42.50 11.12 -12.22
C GLY A 300 43.28 11.45 -10.94
N GLU A 301 44.59 11.69 -11.03
CA GLU A 301 45.46 12.08 -9.90
C GLU A 301 45.18 13.52 -9.45
N VAL A 302 45.22 13.77 -8.14
CA VAL A 302 45.07 15.10 -7.55
C VAL A 302 46.46 15.71 -7.36
N VAL A 303 46.71 16.83 -8.03
CA VAL A 303 47.97 17.55 -8.06
C VAL A 303 47.78 18.95 -7.49
N LYS A 304 48.81 19.47 -6.84
CA LYS A 304 48.85 20.87 -6.39
C LYS A 304 49.45 21.71 -7.50
N GLY A 305 48.79 22.80 -7.86
CA GLY A 305 49.28 23.71 -8.86
C GLY A 305 49.15 25.18 -8.46
N ILE A 306 50.10 25.99 -8.91
CA ILE A 306 50.14 27.44 -8.67
C ILE A 306 49.61 28.15 -9.90
N VAL A 307 48.62 29.03 -9.73
CA VAL A 307 48.08 29.83 -10.83
C VAL A 307 49.16 30.78 -11.36
N VAL A 308 49.57 30.59 -12.61
CA VAL A 308 50.54 31.46 -13.28
C VAL A 308 49.84 32.61 -13.98
N ARG A 309 48.70 32.32 -14.61
CA ARG A 309 47.96 33.32 -15.39
C ARG A 309 46.47 32.98 -15.46
N VAL A 310 45.64 33.97 -15.16
CA VAL A 310 44.19 33.90 -15.34
C VAL A 310 43.77 34.65 -16.60
N THR A 311 43.01 34.00 -17.49
CA THR A 311 42.30 34.67 -18.59
C THR A 311 40.78 34.49 -18.44
N ASP A 312 39.97 35.13 -19.28
CA ASP A 312 38.51 35.04 -19.19
C ASP A 312 37.94 33.66 -19.60
N GLU A 313 38.72 32.85 -20.31
CA GLU A 313 38.34 31.54 -20.84
C GLU A 313 39.08 30.36 -20.16
N GLU A 314 40.34 30.55 -19.75
CA GLU A 314 41.19 29.50 -19.17
C GLU A 314 42.16 30.04 -18.11
N VAL A 315 42.49 29.18 -17.14
CA VAL A 315 43.50 29.45 -16.10
C VAL A 315 44.71 28.54 -16.33
N LEU A 316 45.89 29.13 -16.48
CA LEU A 316 47.16 28.41 -16.59
C LEU A 316 47.72 28.18 -15.20
N VAL A 317 48.01 26.92 -14.90
CA VAL A 317 48.47 26.46 -13.59
C VAL A 317 49.76 25.66 -13.75
N ASP A 318 50.80 26.04 -13.01
CA ASP A 318 52.04 25.28 -12.92
C ASP A 318 51.86 24.15 -11.90
N ILE A 319 51.94 22.90 -12.37
CA ILE A 319 51.83 21.68 -11.56
C ILE A 319 53.19 21.02 -11.29
N GLY A 320 54.30 21.71 -11.56
CA GLY A 320 55.65 21.21 -11.33
C GLY A 320 56.11 20.14 -12.34
N TYR A 321 55.51 20.13 -13.53
CA TYR A 321 55.87 19.24 -14.64
C TYR A 321 56.47 20.01 -15.82
N LYS A 322 56.95 19.30 -16.84
CA LYS A 322 57.53 19.91 -18.06
C LYS A 322 56.55 20.81 -18.86
N SER A 323 55.27 20.81 -18.51
CA SER A 323 54.19 21.52 -19.20
C SER A 323 53.25 22.22 -18.21
N GLU A 324 52.71 23.37 -18.63
CA GLU A 324 51.66 24.10 -17.91
C GLU A 324 50.31 23.37 -18.04
N GLY A 325 49.56 23.33 -16.95
CA GLY A 325 48.20 22.78 -16.90
C GLY A 325 47.16 23.84 -17.25
N VAL A 326 46.17 23.48 -18.05
CA VAL A 326 45.05 24.34 -18.45
C VAL A 326 43.81 23.94 -17.66
N LEU A 327 43.26 24.88 -16.87
CA LEU A 327 41.98 24.75 -16.19
C LEU A 327 40.93 25.57 -16.95
N PRO A 328 40.08 24.94 -17.79
CA PRO A 328 39.07 25.64 -18.57
C PRO A 328 37.93 26.15 -17.67
N ARG A 329 37.29 27.26 -18.07
CA ARG A 329 36.17 27.88 -17.32
C ARG A 329 35.05 26.91 -16.93
N GLN A 330 34.77 25.92 -17.79
CA GLN A 330 33.71 24.94 -17.57
C GLN A 330 34.00 23.97 -16.41
N GLU A 331 35.27 23.84 -16.01
CA GLU A 331 35.73 22.93 -14.95
C GLU A 331 35.90 23.65 -13.60
N VAL A 332 35.37 24.87 -13.50
CA VAL A 332 35.31 25.69 -12.28
C VAL A 332 33.85 25.76 -11.81
N SER A 333 33.60 25.44 -10.54
CA SER A 333 32.29 25.64 -9.91
C SER A 333 32.01 27.13 -9.78
N MET A 334 31.23 27.72 -10.68
CA MET A 334 30.82 29.12 -10.62
C MET A 334 29.33 29.24 -10.33
N GLU A 335 28.96 30.15 -9.44
CA GLU A 335 27.58 30.63 -9.32
C GLU A 335 27.35 31.72 -10.37
N GLY A 336 26.15 31.72 -10.98
CA GLY A 336 25.87 32.42 -12.24
C GLY A 336 26.36 33.87 -12.30
N GLY A 337 27.22 34.15 -13.28
CA GLY A 337 27.59 35.52 -13.70
C GLY A 337 28.96 36.03 -13.28
N GLN A 338 29.78 35.27 -12.53
CA GLN A 338 31.12 35.71 -12.13
C GLN A 338 32.18 35.45 -13.22
N SER A 339 33.20 36.31 -13.31
CA SER A 339 34.36 36.13 -14.21
C SER A 339 35.52 35.46 -13.48
N LEU A 340 36.30 34.63 -14.17
CA LEU A 340 37.45 33.89 -13.61
C LEU A 340 38.44 34.77 -12.81
N PRO A 341 38.73 36.04 -13.19
CA PRO A 341 39.63 36.92 -12.43
C PRO A 341 39.10 37.35 -11.05
N ALA A 342 37.80 37.16 -10.77
CA ALA A 342 37.21 37.48 -9.46
C ALA A 342 37.37 36.35 -8.43
N ILE A 343 37.71 35.13 -8.89
CA ILE A 343 37.76 33.91 -8.07
C ILE A 343 39.21 33.46 -7.84
N PHE A 344 40.10 33.72 -8.80
CA PHE A 344 41.49 33.29 -8.75
C PHE A 344 42.43 34.50 -8.86
N HIS A 345 43.44 34.54 -7.99
CA HIS A 345 44.53 35.50 -8.07
C HIS A 345 45.80 34.82 -8.57
N ASP A 346 46.61 35.56 -9.34
CA ASP A 346 47.91 35.08 -9.77
C ASP A 346 48.77 34.71 -8.54
N GLY A 347 49.34 33.49 -8.54
CA GLY A 347 50.11 32.93 -7.43
C GLY A 347 49.31 32.12 -6.40
N GLN A 348 48.01 31.91 -6.60
CA GLN A 348 47.20 31.08 -5.69
C GLN A 348 47.49 29.58 -5.88
N GLU A 349 47.69 28.86 -4.76
CA GLU A 349 47.76 27.39 -4.76
C GLU A 349 46.35 26.78 -4.89
N LEU A 350 46.21 25.82 -5.80
CA LEU A 350 44.97 25.10 -6.08
C LEU A 350 45.22 23.58 -6.08
N ASP A 351 44.33 22.83 -5.42
CA ASP A 351 44.23 21.39 -5.61
C ASP A 351 43.40 21.11 -6.88
N LEU A 352 43.98 20.40 -7.85
CA LEU A 352 43.42 20.16 -9.17
C LEU A 352 43.52 18.69 -9.55
N GLN A 353 42.55 18.16 -10.28
CA GLN A 353 42.59 16.77 -10.76
C GLN A 353 42.98 16.73 -12.24
N VAL A 354 43.91 15.85 -12.61
CA VAL A 354 44.31 15.62 -14.01
C VAL A 354 43.17 14.92 -14.74
N LYS A 355 42.54 15.60 -15.71
CA LYS A 355 41.44 15.04 -16.52
C LYS A 355 41.95 14.38 -17.79
N GLU A 356 42.91 15.01 -18.46
CA GLU A 356 43.47 14.53 -19.72
C GLU A 356 44.90 15.04 -19.88
N VAL A 357 45.77 14.19 -20.44
CA VAL A 357 47.16 14.51 -20.76
C VAL A 357 47.32 14.37 -22.25
N ASP A 358 47.48 15.49 -22.96
CA ASP A 358 47.81 15.49 -24.39
C ASP A 358 49.33 15.58 -24.55
N GLU A 359 49.96 14.45 -24.87
CA GLU A 359 51.41 14.36 -25.08
C GLU A 359 51.88 15.03 -26.39
N GLN A 360 50.98 15.26 -27.37
CA GLN A 360 51.34 15.84 -28.66
C GLN A 360 51.41 17.37 -28.60
N GLU A 361 50.47 18.00 -27.88
CA GLU A 361 50.48 19.45 -27.65
C GLU A 361 51.18 19.86 -26.34
N GLY A 362 51.52 18.90 -25.48
CA GLY A 362 52.12 19.17 -24.17
C GLY A 362 51.19 19.96 -23.26
N LYS A 363 49.87 19.76 -23.38
CA LYS A 363 48.84 20.43 -22.57
C LYS A 363 48.19 19.42 -21.61
N ILE A 364 48.05 19.80 -20.35
CA ILE A 364 47.40 18.97 -19.33
C ILE A 364 46.10 19.64 -18.93
N THR A 365 44.95 19.02 -19.19
CA THR A 365 43.65 19.57 -18.82
C THR A 365 43.35 19.21 -17.37
N LEU A 366 43.14 20.22 -16.53
CA LEU A 366 42.89 20.10 -15.10
C LEU A 366 41.41 20.38 -14.79
N SER A 367 40.88 19.73 -13.75
CA SER A 367 39.51 19.93 -13.28
C SER A 367 39.46 20.16 -11.77
N ARG A 368 38.74 21.21 -11.35
CA ARG A 368 38.40 21.49 -9.94
C ARG A 368 37.04 20.88 -9.56
N LEU A 369 36.13 20.74 -10.52
CA LEU A 369 34.83 20.08 -10.33
C LEU A 369 34.98 18.62 -9.85
N GLY A 370 35.97 17.87 -10.35
CA GLY A 370 36.20 16.48 -9.93
C GLY A 370 36.45 16.30 -8.43
N ILE A 371 37.14 17.27 -7.80
CA ILE A 371 37.41 17.26 -6.35
C ILE A 371 36.18 17.70 -5.56
N ALA A 372 35.53 18.79 -5.99
CA ALA A 372 34.30 19.28 -5.37
C ALA A 372 33.20 18.21 -5.38
N ARG A 373 33.10 17.45 -6.48
CA ARG A 373 32.15 16.34 -6.66
C ARG A 373 32.41 15.19 -5.69
N LYS A 374 33.68 14.79 -5.50
CA LYS A 374 34.05 13.74 -4.53
C LYS A 374 33.76 14.17 -3.09
N LEU A 375 34.08 15.42 -2.73
CA LEU A 375 33.81 15.96 -1.39
C LEU A 375 32.30 16.04 -1.11
N LYS A 376 31.52 16.59 -2.05
CA LYS A 376 30.06 16.66 -1.92
C LYS A 376 29.41 15.27 -1.92
N TRP A 377 29.92 14.31 -2.69
CA TRP A 377 29.43 12.93 -2.64
C TRP A 377 29.61 12.30 -1.26
N ALA A 378 30.78 12.50 -0.63
CA ALA A 378 31.04 12.04 0.73
C ALA A 378 30.14 12.74 1.76
N GLU A 379 29.79 14.01 1.56
CA GLU A 379 28.84 14.76 2.40
C GLU A 379 27.41 14.21 2.29
N VAL A 380 26.95 13.93 1.07
CA VAL A 380 25.62 13.34 0.81
C VAL A 380 25.54 11.90 1.36
N GLU A 381 26.64 11.15 1.31
CA GLU A 381 26.72 9.80 1.90
C GLU A 381 26.63 9.84 3.43
N LYS A 382 27.29 10.79 4.08
CA LYS A 382 27.13 11.02 5.53
C LYS A 382 25.71 11.45 5.87
N ALA A 383 25.10 12.33 5.07
CA ALA A 383 23.72 12.76 5.27
C ALA A 383 22.71 11.60 5.16
N LEU A 384 22.98 10.57 4.34
CA LEU A 384 22.16 9.36 4.28
C LEU A 384 22.28 8.51 5.55
N GLN A 385 23.47 8.41 6.15
CA GLN A 385 23.71 7.65 7.37
C GLN A 385 23.11 8.35 8.60
N ASP A 386 23.28 9.67 8.68
CA ASP A 386 22.87 10.47 9.84
C ASP A 386 21.44 11.03 9.72
N GLY A 387 20.80 10.90 8.55
CA GLY A 387 19.47 11.47 8.27
C GLY A 387 19.45 13.00 8.24
N THR A 388 20.58 13.62 7.95
CA THR A 388 20.75 15.09 7.95
C THR A 388 19.99 15.72 6.79
N VAL A 389 19.40 16.89 7.05
CA VAL A 389 18.65 17.67 6.04
C VAL A 389 19.63 18.46 5.19
N LEU A 390 19.49 18.35 3.87
CA LEU A 390 20.27 19.12 2.91
C LEU A 390 19.35 20.09 2.17
N SER A 391 19.88 21.25 1.77
CA SER A 391 19.20 22.19 0.87
C SER A 391 19.75 22.07 -0.55
N GLY A 392 18.91 22.38 -1.53
CA GLY A 392 19.29 22.34 -2.94
C GLY A 392 18.29 23.10 -3.81
N ARG A 393 18.76 23.55 -4.97
CA ARG A 393 17.99 24.39 -5.89
C ARG A 393 17.36 23.55 -7.00
N VAL A 394 16.06 23.71 -7.25
CA VAL A 394 15.40 22.99 -8.34
C VAL A 394 15.85 23.54 -9.69
N LYS A 395 16.48 22.71 -10.51
CA LYS A 395 16.89 23.03 -11.89
C LYS A 395 15.73 22.88 -12.88
N GLU A 396 15.07 21.73 -12.83
CA GLU A 396 14.05 21.36 -13.82
C GLU A 396 12.89 20.62 -13.15
N ALA A 397 11.67 20.85 -13.64
CA ALA A 397 10.48 20.13 -13.25
C ALA A 397 9.98 19.26 -14.42
N THR A 398 10.00 17.94 -14.23
CA THR A 398 9.46 16.96 -15.19
C THR A 398 8.13 16.39 -14.70
N PRO A 399 7.28 15.82 -15.58
CA PRO A 399 6.04 15.16 -15.14
C PRO A 399 6.25 13.99 -14.17
N ALA A 400 7.46 13.43 -14.10
CA ALA A 400 7.82 12.34 -13.21
C ALA A 400 8.40 12.80 -11.85
N GLY A 401 8.84 14.07 -11.74
CA GLY A 401 9.53 14.58 -10.55
C GLY A 401 10.38 15.83 -10.80
N LEU A 402 11.03 16.32 -9.75
CA LEU A 402 11.91 17.49 -9.75
C LEU A 402 13.38 17.07 -9.82
N VAL A 403 14.18 17.75 -10.63
CA VAL A 403 15.65 17.64 -10.63
C VAL A 403 16.20 18.77 -9.78
N VAL A 404 16.91 18.41 -8.71
CA VAL A 404 17.45 19.33 -7.72
C VAL A 404 18.97 19.33 -7.78
N ASP A 405 19.57 20.50 -7.88
CA ASP A 405 21.01 20.70 -7.78
C ASP A 405 21.44 20.69 -6.31
N LEU A 406 22.34 19.77 -5.98
CA LEU A 406 22.91 19.59 -4.63
C LEU A 406 24.20 20.38 -4.45
N GLY A 407 24.68 21.07 -5.50
CA GLY A 407 25.97 21.76 -5.53
C GLY A 407 27.14 20.84 -5.87
N GLY A 408 28.27 21.42 -6.28
CA GLY A 408 29.48 20.67 -6.62
C GLY A 408 29.36 19.78 -7.87
N GLY A 409 28.40 20.07 -8.76
CA GLY A 409 28.15 19.30 -9.99
C GLY A 409 27.36 18.00 -9.77
N LEU A 410 26.65 17.86 -8.65
CA LEU A 410 25.81 16.70 -8.35
C LEU A 410 24.32 17.00 -8.53
N GLU A 411 23.59 16.10 -9.18
CA GLU A 411 22.15 16.24 -9.42
C GLU A 411 21.36 15.14 -8.69
N GLY A 412 20.34 15.57 -7.96
CA GLY A 412 19.38 14.71 -7.29
C GLY A 412 18.03 14.69 -8.02
N PHE A 413 17.36 13.55 -7.98
CA PHE A 413 16.02 13.37 -8.52
C PHE A 413 15.02 13.17 -7.38
N MET A 414 13.97 13.98 -7.35
CA MET A 414 12.87 13.89 -6.38
C MET A 414 11.60 13.48 -7.12
N PRO A 415 11.09 12.24 -6.94
CA PRO A 415 9.85 11.79 -7.57
C PRO A 415 8.67 12.66 -7.16
N GLY A 416 7.72 12.91 -8.08
CA GLY A 416 6.56 13.78 -7.82
C GLY A 416 5.70 13.37 -6.60
N SER A 417 5.68 12.09 -6.25
CA SER A 417 5.00 11.55 -5.07
C SER A 417 5.72 11.82 -3.73
N MET A 418 6.94 12.35 -3.77
CA MET A 418 7.80 12.64 -2.61
C MET A 418 8.09 14.13 -2.43
N VAL A 419 7.48 14.99 -3.26
CA VAL A 419 7.62 16.46 -3.23
C VAL A 419 6.71 17.06 -2.16
N ASP A 420 5.46 16.62 -2.06
CA ASP A 420 4.48 17.19 -1.13
C ASP A 420 3.46 16.10 -0.69
N VAL A 421 2.82 16.30 0.46
CA VAL A 421 1.72 15.45 0.95
C VAL A 421 0.46 15.65 0.09
N ARG A 422 0.35 16.80 -0.58
CA ARG A 422 -0.75 17.12 -1.50
C ARG A 422 -0.32 16.89 -2.96
N TYR A 423 -1.24 16.37 -3.79
CA TYR A 423 -1.01 16.28 -5.23
C TYR A 423 -1.10 17.68 -5.84
N ILE A 424 0.04 18.23 -6.27
CA ILE A 424 0.11 19.50 -6.98
C ILE A 424 0.19 19.17 -8.48
N PRO A 425 -0.81 19.56 -9.28
CA PRO A 425 -0.86 19.22 -10.71
C PRO A 425 0.19 19.94 -11.56
N ASP A 426 0.74 21.08 -11.09
CA ASP A 426 1.78 21.83 -11.81
C ASP A 426 3.05 22.02 -10.97
N PHE A 427 4.12 21.35 -11.40
CA PHE A 427 5.44 21.44 -10.76
C PHE A 427 6.26 22.68 -11.18
N LYS A 428 5.71 23.54 -12.04
CA LYS A 428 6.40 24.71 -12.61
C LYS A 428 6.69 25.80 -11.59
N GLU A 429 5.92 25.87 -10.51
CA GLU A 429 6.10 26.89 -9.45
C GLU A 429 7.37 26.67 -8.62
N PHE A 430 7.92 25.45 -8.63
CA PHE A 430 9.08 25.10 -7.81
C PHE A 430 10.42 25.29 -8.53
N VAL A 431 10.42 25.63 -9.82
CA VAL A 431 11.65 25.85 -10.58
C VAL A 431 12.40 27.05 -10.00
N ASN A 432 13.71 26.90 -9.79
CA ASN A 432 14.60 27.91 -9.20
C ASN A 432 14.32 28.26 -7.72
N THR A 433 13.53 27.46 -7.00
CA THR A 433 13.34 27.60 -5.55
C THR A 433 14.34 26.72 -4.80
N GLU A 434 14.79 27.18 -3.63
CA GLU A 434 15.62 26.40 -2.72
C GLU A 434 14.72 25.53 -1.82
N ILE A 435 14.95 24.22 -1.83
CA ILE A 435 14.13 23.24 -1.13
C ILE A 435 15.02 22.41 -0.21
N SER A 436 14.55 22.17 1.02
CA SER A 436 15.16 21.24 1.97
C SER A 436 14.62 19.81 1.77
N PHE A 437 15.50 18.82 1.75
CA PHE A 437 15.16 17.41 1.56
C PHE A 437 16.10 16.48 2.33
N LYS A 438 15.66 15.24 2.52
CA LYS A 438 16.51 14.14 2.99
C LYS A 438 16.89 13.22 1.84
N VAL A 439 18.07 12.63 1.92
CA VAL A 439 18.55 11.64 0.95
C VAL A 439 17.93 10.29 1.28
N MET A 440 17.22 9.67 0.34
CA MET A 440 16.62 8.34 0.53
C MET A 440 17.47 7.21 -0.01
N GLU A 441 18.02 7.40 -1.21
CA GLU A 441 18.75 6.35 -1.90
C GLU A 441 19.86 6.97 -2.73
N LEU A 442 21.02 6.32 -2.74
CA LEU A 442 22.21 6.79 -3.44
C LEU A 442 22.73 5.67 -4.33
N ARG A 443 22.70 5.90 -5.65
CA ARG A 443 23.13 4.92 -6.66
C ARG A 443 24.49 5.29 -7.24
N ARG A 444 25.52 4.59 -6.77
CA ARG A 444 26.93 4.79 -7.19
C ARG A 444 27.17 4.54 -8.69
N GLU A 445 26.46 3.60 -9.32
CA GLU A 445 26.67 3.26 -10.75
C GLU A 445 26.25 4.36 -11.74
N ARG A 446 25.32 5.25 -11.35
CA ARG A 446 24.78 6.30 -12.24
C ARG A 446 24.88 7.70 -11.65
N GLU A 447 25.58 7.83 -10.52
CA GLU A 447 25.68 9.08 -9.76
C GLU A 447 24.32 9.73 -9.48
N LYS A 448 23.28 8.89 -9.29
CA LYS A 448 21.91 9.35 -9.05
C LYS A 448 21.60 9.33 -7.56
N VAL A 449 21.16 10.47 -7.05
CA VAL A 449 20.69 10.62 -5.67
C VAL A 449 19.18 10.79 -5.70
N ILE A 450 18.44 9.97 -4.95
CA ILE A 450 16.99 10.09 -4.82
C ILE A 450 16.69 10.84 -3.52
N LEU A 451 15.91 11.91 -3.65
CA LEU A 451 15.61 12.84 -2.56
C LEU A 451 14.13 12.77 -2.17
N SER A 452 13.83 13.05 -0.90
CA SER A 452 12.45 13.14 -0.40
C SER A 452 12.26 14.33 0.52
N ARG A 453 11.23 15.14 0.22
CA ARG A 453 10.77 16.24 1.06
C ARG A 453 9.67 15.80 2.02
N LYS A 454 8.91 14.76 1.68
CA LYS A 454 7.78 14.23 2.47
C LYS A 454 8.17 13.88 3.91
N GLN A 455 9.36 13.31 4.12
CA GLN A 455 9.80 12.83 5.42
C GLN A 455 10.01 13.96 6.44
N LEU A 456 10.42 15.15 5.98
CA LEU A 456 10.54 16.34 6.84
C LEU A 456 9.18 16.89 7.25
N LEU A 457 8.27 17.00 6.29
CA LEU A 457 6.91 17.43 6.55
C LEU A 457 6.20 16.45 7.50
N GLU A 458 6.40 15.15 7.34
CA GLU A 458 5.84 14.13 8.24
C GLU A 458 6.40 14.25 9.66
N GLU A 459 7.71 14.48 9.84
CA GLU A 459 8.32 14.66 11.17
C GLU A 459 7.83 15.94 11.89
N GLU A 460 7.72 17.07 11.17
CA GLU A 460 7.14 18.31 11.70
C GLU A 460 5.67 18.13 12.07
N THR A 461 4.90 17.45 11.21
CA THR A 461 3.48 17.20 11.48
C THR A 461 3.32 16.24 12.65
N SER A 462 4.12 15.18 12.75
CA SER A 462 4.07 14.21 13.86
C SER A 462 4.44 14.86 15.19
N SER A 463 5.48 15.70 15.23
CA SER A 463 5.84 16.44 16.45
C SER A 463 4.73 17.39 16.89
N ARG A 464 4.09 18.10 15.95
CA ARG A 464 2.93 18.95 16.23
C ARG A 464 1.71 18.11 16.66
N LYS A 465 1.50 16.92 16.07
CA LYS A 465 0.41 16.00 16.42
C LYS A 465 0.58 15.44 17.83
N GLU A 466 1.79 15.06 18.24
CA GLU A 466 2.06 14.56 19.60
C GLU A 466 1.81 15.63 20.66
N GLN A 467 2.21 16.88 20.39
CA GLN A 467 1.91 18.01 21.27
C GLN A 467 0.41 18.26 21.39
N ILE A 468 -0.31 18.17 20.27
CA ILE A 468 -1.76 18.32 20.25
C ILE A 468 -2.41 17.14 21.02
N LEU A 469 -2.09 15.89 20.70
CA LEU A 469 -2.61 14.70 21.38
C LEU A 469 -2.38 14.73 22.90
N GLY A 470 -1.21 15.19 23.35
CA GLY A 470 -0.89 15.33 24.77
C GLY A 470 -1.69 16.42 25.50
N SER A 471 -2.17 17.44 24.78
CA SER A 471 -2.99 18.52 25.33
C SER A 471 -4.50 18.23 25.32
N LEU A 472 -4.93 17.23 24.53
CA LEU A 472 -6.35 16.95 24.29
C LEU A 472 -6.96 16.09 25.40
N GLN A 473 -8.04 16.58 26.00
CA GLN A 473 -8.84 15.82 26.98
C GLN A 473 -10.22 15.49 26.43
N ALA A 474 -10.74 14.30 26.77
CA ALA A 474 -12.10 13.91 26.44
C ALA A 474 -13.10 14.92 27.06
N GLY A 475 -13.97 15.48 26.22
CA GLY A 475 -14.95 16.50 26.59
C GLY A 475 -14.62 17.94 26.16
N GLN A 476 -13.42 18.20 25.63
CA GLN A 476 -13.06 19.52 25.10
C GLN A 476 -13.78 19.81 23.76
N ILE A 477 -14.22 21.06 23.58
CA ILE A 477 -14.79 21.56 22.32
C ILE A 477 -13.68 22.19 21.50
N ILE A 478 -13.53 21.75 20.25
CA ILE A 478 -12.47 22.17 19.35
C ILE A 478 -13.05 22.43 17.97
N ARG A 479 -12.43 23.34 17.22
CA ARG A 479 -12.77 23.61 15.83
C ARG A 479 -12.05 22.62 14.93
N GLY A 480 -12.79 22.04 14.00
CA GLY A 480 -12.23 21.16 12.99
C GLY A 480 -12.83 21.41 11.62
N THR A 481 -12.11 21.03 10.57
CA THR A 481 -12.52 21.22 9.18
C THR A 481 -12.96 19.89 8.57
N VAL A 482 -14.13 19.83 7.96
CA VAL A 482 -14.63 18.60 7.33
C VAL A 482 -13.78 18.24 6.11
N ARG A 483 -13.02 17.14 6.16
CA ARG A 483 -12.21 16.67 5.03
C ARG A 483 -13.00 15.81 4.06
N ARG A 484 -13.81 14.88 4.56
CA ARG A 484 -14.58 13.95 3.71
C ARG A 484 -15.86 13.50 4.37
N LEU A 485 -16.88 13.28 3.55
CA LEU A 485 -18.20 12.78 3.97
C LEU A 485 -18.35 11.34 3.45
N THR A 486 -18.87 10.45 4.30
CA THR A 486 -19.18 9.05 3.96
C THR A 486 -20.62 8.74 4.32
N THR A 487 -21.18 7.60 3.91
CA THR A 487 -22.57 7.24 4.22
C THR A 487 -22.85 7.03 5.72
N PHE A 488 -21.83 6.67 6.51
CA PHE A 488 -21.97 6.37 7.94
C PHE A 488 -21.38 7.44 8.86
N GLY A 489 -20.75 8.49 8.32
CA GLY A 489 -20.18 9.57 9.12
C GLY A 489 -19.40 10.62 8.33
N ALA A 490 -18.92 11.63 9.05
CA ALA A 490 -18.06 12.71 8.54
C ALA A 490 -16.67 12.62 9.16
N PHE A 491 -15.63 12.81 8.36
CA PHE A 491 -14.26 12.91 8.86
C PHE A 491 -13.89 14.39 8.96
N VAL A 492 -13.51 14.79 10.17
CA VAL A 492 -13.18 16.16 10.52
C VAL A 492 -11.72 16.19 10.95
N ASP A 493 -10.94 17.06 10.33
CA ASP A 493 -9.55 17.33 10.70
C ASP A 493 -9.52 18.31 11.86
N VAL A 494 -9.00 17.87 13.00
CA VAL A 494 -8.87 18.68 14.22
C VAL A 494 -7.39 18.88 14.49
N GLY A 495 -6.82 19.92 13.87
CA GLY A 495 -5.41 20.29 14.09
C GLY A 495 -4.39 19.25 13.63
N GLY A 496 -4.69 18.42 12.63
CA GLY A 496 -3.77 17.42 12.09
C GLY A 496 -4.09 15.97 12.48
N ILE A 497 -5.10 15.74 13.32
CA ILE A 497 -5.64 14.41 13.64
C ILE A 497 -7.01 14.26 12.98
N ASP A 498 -7.22 13.14 12.28
CA ASP A 498 -8.50 12.83 11.65
C ASP A 498 -9.46 12.23 12.68
N GLY A 499 -10.53 12.95 12.99
CA GLY A 499 -11.62 12.48 13.84
C GLY A 499 -12.85 12.04 13.06
N LEU A 500 -13.56 11.04 13.58
CA LEU A 500 -14.78 10.50 12.98
C LEU A 500 -16.00 10.98 13.76
N VAL A 501 -16.94 11.59 13.04
CA VAL A 501 -18.28 11.92 13.54
C VAL A 501 -19.28 10.93 12.95
N HIS A 502 -19.91 10.12 13.80
CA HIS A 502 -20.96 9.19 13.37
C HIS A 502 -22.23 9.96 12.95
N VAL A 503 -23.02 9.45 12.01
CA VAL A 503 -24.26 10.13 11.53
C VAL A 503 -25.22 10.53 12.65
N SER A 504 -25.29 9.74 13.72
CA SER A 504 -26.15 10.01 14.90
C SER A 504 -25.64 11.13 15.81
N GLU A 505 -24.39 11.57 15.63
CA GLU A 505 -23.72 12.60 16.43
C GLU A 505 -23.50 13.92 15.65
N ILE A 506 -24.04 14.01 14.43
CA ILE A 506 -23.97 15.22 13.58
C ILE A 506 -25.05 16.23 13.97
N SER A 507 -26.27 15.77 14.26
CA SER A 507 -27.41 16.65 14.56
C SER A 507 -28.39 15.95 15.51
N TRP A 508 -29.20 16.75 16.21
CA TRP A 508 -30.32 16.26 17.03
C TRP A 508 -31.47 15.68 16.17
N ASN A 509 -31.54 16.07 14.91
CA ASN A 509 -32.52 15.57 13.96
C ASN A 509 -32.02 14.30 13.25
N ARG A 510 -32.94 13.43 12.83
CA ARG A 510 -32.59 12.21 12.08
C ARG A 510 -32.11 12.59 10.68
N VAL A 511 -30.80 12.47 10.45
CA VAL A 511 -30.16 12.71 9.14
C VAL A 511 -29.78 11.36 8.53
N GLU A 512 -30.32 11.03 7.36
CA GLU A 512 -29.99 9.78 6.65
C GLU A 512 -28.64 9.87 5.92
N HIS A 513 -28.28 11.07 5.45
CA HIS A 513 -27.01 11.31 4.78
C HIS A 513 -26.30 12.56 5.33
N PRO A 514 -25.06 12.44 5.80
CA PRO A 514 -24.33 13.56 6.41
C PRO A 514 -24.07 14.72 5.44
N SER A 515 -24.15 14.48 4.13
CA SER A 515 -24.08 15.51 3.09
C SER A 515 -25.24 16.51 3.11
N GLN A 516 -26.34 16.21 3.80
CA GLN A 516 -27.44 17.16 4.00
C GLN A 516 -27.14 18.18 5.10
N ALA A 517 -26.26 17.83 6.05
CA ALA A 517 -25.97 18.65 7.22
C ALA A 517 -24.60 19.35 7.16
N LEU A 518 -23.64 18.82 6.38
CA LEU A 518 -22.26 19.30 6.35
C LEU A 518 -21.72 19.37 4.92
N LYS A 519 -20.90 20.39 4.62
CA LYS A 519 -20.15 20.50 3.36
C LYS A 519 -18.67 20.14 3.56
N VAL A 520 -18.06 19.58 2.52
CA VAL A 520 -16.60 19.36 2.49
C VAL A 520 -15.88 20.71 2.53
N GLY A 521 -14.99 20.90 3.49
CA GLY A 521 -14.24 22.14 3.73
C GLY A 521 -14.87 23.09 4.76
N GLU A 522 -16.00 22.74 5.35
CA GLU A 522 -16.67 23.57 6.36
C GLU A 522 -15.98 23.46 7.74
N GLU A 523 -15.88 24.58 8.46
CA GLU A 523 -15.41 24.60 9.85
C GLU A 523 -16.57 24.32 10.81
N VAL A 524 -16.40 23.31 11.67
CA VAL A 524 -17.39 22.87 12.64
C VAL A 524 -16.80 22.80 14.04
N GLU A 525 -17.61 23.14 15.05
CA GLU A 525 -17.26 22.93 16.45
C GLU A 525 -17.67 21.51 16.86
N VAL A 526 -16.67 20.72 17.27
CA VAL A 526 -16.80 19.31 17.62
C VAL A 526 -16.31 19.08 19.04
N LYS A 527 -17.04 18.26 19.79
CA LYS A 527 -16.64 17.82 21.12
C LYS A 527 -16.02 16.43 21.04
N ILE A 528 -14.90 16.23 21.74
CA ILE A 528 -14.25 14.92 21.83
C ILE A 528 -15.05 14.03 22.78
N ILE A 529 -15.56 12.90 22.28
CA ILE A 529 -16.21 11.87 23.12
C ILE A 529 -15.18 10.87 23.60
N GLU A 530 -14.40 10.33 22.68
CA GLU A 530 -13.51 9.20 22.93
C GLU A 530 -12.18 9.40 22.21
N LEU A 531 -11.09 9.22 22.94
CA LEU A 531 -9.75 9.15 22.39
C LEU A 531 -9.33 7.68 22.37
N VAL A 532 -8.94 7.19 21.19
CA VAL A 532 -8.29 5.88 21.05
C VAL A 532 -6.83 6.13 20.64
N PRO A 533 -5.90 6.26 21.61
CA PRO A 533 -4.51 6.63 21.34
C PRO A 533 -3.80 5.64 20.42
N GLU A 534 -4.15 4.35 20.52
CA GLU A 534 -3.52 3.25 19.77
C GLU A 534 -3.78 3.29 18.25
N ARG A 535 -4.84 3.96 17.81
CA ARG A 535 -5.27 3.97 16.39
C ARG A 535 -5.25 5.36 15.76
N GLU A 536 -4.73 6.36 16.48
CA GLU A 536 -4.69 7.77 16.03
C GLU A 536 -6.06 8.30 15.57
N ARG A 537 -7.15 7.81 16.17
CA ARG A 537 -8.53 8.18 15.80
C ARG A 537 -9.25 8.73 17.01
N ILE A 538 -9.97 9.82 16.80
CA ILE A 538 -10.78 10.49 17.82
C ILE A 538 -12.25 10.39 17.44
N GLY A 539 -13.09 9.93 18.37
CA GLY A 539 -14.54 10.00 18.26
C GLY A 539 -15.03 11.41 18.56
N LEU A 540 -15.63 12.05 17.57
CA LEU A 540 -16.10 13.43 17.66
C LEU A 540 -17.63 13.50 17.59
N SER A 541 -18.22 14.49 18.26
CA SER A 541 -19.65 14.80 18.17
C SER A 541 -19.90 16.29 18.01
N ILE A 542 -20.70 16.63 17.01
CA ILE A 542 -21.21 17.99 16.77
C ILE A 542 -22.43 18.22 17.67
N ARG A 543 -23.25 17.18 17.88
CA ARG A 543 -24.47 17.22 18.69
C ARG A 543 -24.21 17.67 20.12
N GLN A 544 -23.17 17.14 20.76
CA GLN A 544 -22.84 17.45 22.16
C GLN A 544 -22.13 18.80 22.36
N ALA A 545 -21.72 19.46 21.28
CA ALA A 545 -21.19 20.83 21.32
C ALA A 545 -22.32 21.87 21.31
N GLN A 546 -23.51 21.50 20.84
CA GLN A 546 -24.69 22.36 20.87
C GLN A 546 -25.39 22.30 22.25
N PRO A 547 -25.98 23.41 22.74
CA PRO A 547 -26.69 23.43 24.02
C PRO A 547 -27.85 22.43 24.01
N ASP A 548 -27.96 21.62 25.07
CA ASP A 548 -29.00 20.59 25.20
C ASP A 548 -30.40 21.22 25.13
N PRO A 549 -31.26 20.84 24.16
CA PRO A 549 -32.61 21.38 24.02
C PRO A 549 -33.45 21.27 25.30
N TRP A 550 -33.18 20.27 26.15
CA TRP A 550 -33.85 20.08 27.44
C TRP A 550 -33.50 21.16 28.48
N THR A 551 -32.30 21.75 28.37
CA THR A 551 -31.89 22.88 29.23
C THR A 551 -32.65 24.15 28.81
N GLU A 552 -32.94 24.32 27.52
CA GLU A 552 -33.81 25.40 27.06
C GLU A 552 -35.27 25.19 27.49
N VAL A 553 -35.79 23.97 27.40
CA VAL A 553 -37.16 23.64 27.83
C VAL A 553 -37.36 23.90 29.32
N ALA A 554 -36.42 23.49 30.16
CA ALA A 554 -36.47 23.76 31.60
C ALA A 554 -36.38 25.26 31.95
N ARG A 555 -35.78 26.08 31.08
CA ARG A 555 -35.70 27.54 31.24
C ARG A 555 -36.92 28.28 30.68
N LYS A 556 -37.46 27.83 29.55
CA LYS A 556 -38.53 28.52 28.81
C LYS A 556 -39.94 28.09 29.22
N PHE A 557 -40.13 26.86 29.70
CA PHE A 557 -41.46 26.31 29.95
C PHE A 557 -41.65 25.83 31.39
N LYS A 558 -42.81 26.14 31.95
CA LYS A 558 -43.25 25.61 33.26
C LYS A 558 -44.45 24.67 33.08
N PRO A 559 -44.61 23.68 33.98
CA PRO A 559 -45.84 22.89 34.04
C PRO A 559 -47.05 23.84 34.19
N GLY A 560 -47.97 23.79 33.23
CA GLY A 560 -49.13 24.68 33.14
C GLY A 560 -49.13 25.63 31.94
N ASP A 561 -48.01 25.82 31.25
CA ASP A 561 -47.93 26.71 30.08
C ASP A 561 -48.64 26.10 28.86
N ALA A 562 -49.34 26.96 28.12
CA ALA A 562 -49.94 26.62 26.84
C ALA A 562 -48.97 26.97 25.71
N VAL A 563 -48.63 25.98 24.90
CA VAL A 563 -47.63 26.08 23.83
C VAL A 563 -48.22 25.56 22.53
N GLU A 564 -47.78 26.15 21.42
CA GLU A 564 -48.11 25.65 20.08
C GLU A 564 -47.06 24.60 19.70
N GLY A 565 -47.50 23.47 19.17
CA GLY A 565 -46.60 22.41 18.74
C GLY A 565 -47.16 21.64 17.55
N ARG A 566 -46.26 21.06 16.75
CA ARG A 566 -46.59 20.37 15.52
C ARG A 566 -46.64 18.87 15.74
N ILE A 567 -47.67 18.19 15.24
CA ILE A 567 -47.77 16.74 15.38
C ILE A 567 -46.75 16.06 14.45
N THR A 568 -45.81 15.31 15.00
CA THR A 568 -44.81 14.58 14.20
C THR A 568 -45.32 13.20 13.79
N ARG A 569 -45.96 12.47 14.70
CA ARG A 569 -46.45 11.11 14.46
C ARG A 569 -47.60 10.71 15.37
N LEU A 570 -48.49 9.85 14.87
CA LEU A 570 -49.61 9.29 15.62
C LEU A 570 -49.32 7.84 16.02
N VAL A 571 -49.66 7.46 17.24
CA VAL A 571 -49.60 6.07 17.73
C VAL A 571 -50.94 5.69 18.36
N ASN A 572 -51.26 4.40 18.45
CA ASN A 572 -52.57 3.95 18.94
C ASN A 572 -52.94 4.44 20.35
N PHE A 573 -51.96 4.82 21.17
CA PHE A 573 -52.15 5.30 22.55
C PHE A 573 -51.92 6.81 22.73
N GLY A 574 -51.64 7.57 21.66
CA GLY A 574 -51.42 9.01 21.75
C GLY A 574 -50.87 9.68 20.50
N ALA A 575 -50.59 10.98 20.61
CA ALA A 575 -49.97 11.79 19.55
C ALA A 575 -48.65 12.38 20.05
N PHE A 576 -47.60 12.33 19.23
CA PHE A 576 -46.34 13.01 19.50
C PHE A 576 -46.37 14.41 18.89
N VAL A 577 -46.13 15.40 19.73
CA VAL A 577 -46.14 16.82 19.38
C VAL A 577 -44.75 17.40 19.62
N GLU A 578 -44.13 17.90 18.57
CA GLU A 578 -42.86 18.63 18.63
C GLU A 578 -43.13 20.07 19.11
N LEU A 579 -42.48 20.44 20.20
CA LEU A 579 -42.61 21.76 20.83
C LEU A 579 -41.47 22.70 20.39
N ILE A 580 -40.27 22.15 20.30
CA ILE A 580 -39.02 22.79 19.87
C ILE A 580 -38.26 21.73 19.06
N PRO A 581 -37.48 22.11 18.03
CA PRO A 581 -36.58 21.19 17.31
C PRO A 581 -35.83 20.24 18.26
N GLY A 582 -36.16 18.95 18.21
CA GLY A 582 -35.52 17.90 19.01
C GLY A 582 -36.17 17.55 20.36
N VAL A 583 -37.29 18.18 20.73
CA VAL A 583 -38.08 17.85 21.94
C VAL A 583 -39.51 17.46 21.57
N GLU A 584 -39.84 16.18 21.76
CA GLU A 584 -41.18 15.62 21.57
C GLU A 584 -41.93 15.50 22.90
N GLY A 585 -43.17 15.96 22.92
CA GLY A 585 -44.14 15.69 23.99
C GLY A 585 -45.20 14.69 23.57
N LEU A 586 -45.73 13.92 24.52
CA LEU A 586 -46.77 12.92 24.28
C LEU A 586 -48.11 13.42 24.80
N VAL A 587 -49.13 13.41 23.94
CA VAL A 587 -50.54 13.59 24.31
C VAL A 587 -51.19 12.21 24.37
N HIS A 588 -51.64 11.78 25.54
CA HIS A 588 -52.34 10.50 25.69
C HIS A 588 -53.74 10.57 25.05
N ILE A 589 -54.28 9.44 24.56
CA ILE A 589 -55.67 9.36 24.02
C ILE A 589 -56.73 10.00 24.91
N SER A 590 -56.56 9.92 26.24
CA SER A 590 -57.46 10.48 27.25
C SER A 590 -57.36 12.01 27.41
N GLN A 591 -56.35 12.63 26.80
CA GLN A 591 -56.06 14.06 26.89
C GLN A 591 -56.19 14.79 25.53
N LEU A 592 -56.58 14.05 24.48
CA LEU A 592 -56.85 14.55 23.12
C LEU A 592 -58.22 15.25 23.02
N ALA A 593 -59.26 14.72 23.69
CA ALA A 593 -60.61 15.28 23.64
C ALA A 593 -61.42 15.02 24.92
N ASN A 594 -62.55 15.71 25.09
CA ASN A 594 -63.49 15.52 26.21
C ASN A 594 -64.40 14.27 26.07
N HIS A 595 -64.27 13.51 24.98
CA HIS A 595 -65.02 12.29 24.69
C HIS A 595 -64.05 11.11 24.47
N HIS A 596 -64.55 9.88 24.57
CA HIS A 596 -63.72 8.69 24.39
C HIS A 596 -63.38 8.50 22.90
N VAL A 597 -62.10 8.63 22.56
CA VAL A 597 -61.57 8.50 21.20
C VAL A 597 -60.96 7.11 21.06
N LYS A 598 -61.36 6.34 20.04
CA LYS A 598 -60.81 4.99 19.78
C LYS A 598 -59.48 5.03 19.04
N GLN A 599 -59.28 6.02 18.17
CA GLN A 599 -58.02 6.24 17.45
C GLN A 599 -57.68 7.73 17.36
N PRO A 600 -56.46 8.16 17.72
CA PRO A 600 -56.04 9.57 17.62
C PRO A 600 -56.22 10.21 16.24
N SER A 601 -56.16 9.40 15.17
CA SER A 601 -56.34 9.84 13.78
C SER A 601 -57.72 10.41 13.47
N GLU A 602 -58.72 10.16 14.33
CA GLU A 602 -60.06 10.73 14.20
C GLU A 602 -60.11 12.22 14.60
N VAL A 603 -59.16 12.67 15.42
CA VAL A 603 -59.18 14.01 16.03
C VAL A 603 -58.06 14.91 15.51
N VAL A 604 -56.91 14.33 15.15
CA VAL A 604 -55.73 15.07 14.72
C VAL A 604 -55.03 14.39 13.54
N SER A 605 -54.43 15.20 12.67
CA SER A 605 -53.64 14.72 11.52
C SER A 605 -52.13 14.93 11.72
N GLU A 606 -51.31 14.05 11.15
CA GLU A 606 -49.85 14.23 11.15
C GLU A 606 -49.47 15.54 10.43
N GLY A 607 -48.60 16.33 11.05
CA GLY A 607 -48.14 17.62 10.53
C GLY A 607 -48.99 18.84 10.90
N GLN A 608 -50.11 18.65 11.63
CA GLN A 608 -50.99 19.74 12.08
C GLN A 608 -50.41 20.47 13.30
N ASP A 609 -50.54 21.80 13.34
CA ASP A 609 -50.18 22.62 14.49
C ASP A 609 -51.34 22.65 15.49
N VAL A 610 -51.06 22.31 16.74
CA VAL A 610 -52.04 22.21 17.84
C VAL A 610 -51.58 22.97 19.07
N LYS A 611 -52.55 23.59 19.76
CA LYS A 611 -52.32 24.20 21.08
C LYS A 611 -52.43 23.13 22.15
N VAL A 612 -51.33 22.94 22.88
CA VAL A 612 -51.19 21.92 23.92
C VAL A 612 -50.71 22.57 25.21
N LYS A 613 -51.23 22.10 26.33
CA LYS A 613 -50.79 22.55 27.66
C LYS A 613 -49.85 21.52 28.27
N ILE A 614 -48.75 21.98 28.84
CA ILE A 614 -47.76 21.11 29.49
C ILE A 614 -48.31 20.69 30.86
N LEU A 615 -48.55 19.39 31.06
CA LEU A 615 -48.98 18.85 32.35
C LEU A 615 -47.79 18.55 33.26
N ASP A 616 -46.76 17.91 32.71
CA ASP A 616 -45.59 17.49 33.45
C ASP A 616 -44.35 17.45 32.54
N ILE A 617 -43.21 17.86 33.10
CA ILE A 617 -41.91 17.87 32.41
C ILE A 617 -40.98 16.98 33.21
N ASN A 618 -40.71 15.79 32.69
CA ASN A 618 -39.73 14.89 33.27
C ASN A 618 -38.39 15.04 32.52
N THR A 619 -37.49 15.85 33.08
CA THR A 619 -36.16 16.12 32.52
C THR A 619 -35.24 14.90 32.55
N ALA A 620 -35.42 13.98 33.52
CA ALA A 620 -34.63 12.76 33.63
C ALA A 620 -35.03 11.71 32.57
N ALA A 621 -36.33 11.57 32.31
CA ALA A 621 -36.84 10.64 31.31
C ALA A 621 -36.88 11.23 29.89
N LYS A 622 -36.54 12.52 29.71
CA LYS A 622 -36.70 13.25 28.44
C LYS A 622 -38.12 13.10 27.87
N ARG A 623 -39.14 13.29 28.72
CA ARG A 623 -40.56 13.16 28.34
C ARG A 623 -41.35 14.37 28.83
N VAL A 624 -42.15 14.95 27.95
CA VAL A 624 -43.12 16.00 28.28
C VAL A 624 -44.53 15.44 28.09
N SER A 625 -45.36 15.48 29.14
CA SER A 625 -46.77 15.08 29.05
C SER A 625 -47.62 16.29 28.70
N LEU A 626 -48.38 16.18 27.61
CA LEU A 626 -49.16 17.27 27.04
C LEU A 626 -50.66 16.96 27.09
N SER A 627 -51.50 18.01 27.19
CA SER A 627 -52.96 17.90 27.11
C SER A 627 -53.56 18.94 26.18
N MET A 628 -54.40 18.50 25.26
CA MET A 628 -55.25 19.37 24.43
C MET A 628 -56.55 19.74 25.15
N ARG A 629 -56.96 18.94 26.14
CA ARG A 629 -58.23 19.08 26.86
C ARG A 629 -58.28 20.33 27.74
N GLU A 630 -57.17 20.70 28.38
CA GLU A 630 -57.08 21.88 29.24
C GLU A 630 -56.79 23.20 28.51
N ALA A 631 -56.44 23.14 27.21
CA ALA A 631 -56.24 24.31 26.36
C ALA A 631 -57.56 24.82 25.74
N ALA A 632 -58.63 24.01 25.78
CA ALA A 632 -59.95 24.43 25.32
C ALA A 632 -60.60 25.40 26.33
N PRO A 633 -61.05 26.60 25.92
CA PRO A 633 -61.64 27.57 26.83
C PRO A 633 -62.90 27.00 27.51
N ARG A 634 -63.01 27.16 28.83
CA ARG A 634 -64.24 26.89 29.59
C ARG A 634 -65.38 27.71 28.98
N SER A 635 -66.41 27.04 28.45
CA SER A 635 -67.66 27.70 28.07
C SER A 635 -68.27 28.37 29.31
N LYS A 636 -68.56 29.68 29.21
CA LYS A 636 -69.40 30.37 30.18
C LYS A 636 -70.79 29.73 30.11
N LYS A 637 -71.27 29.20 31.24
CA LYS A 637 -72.66 28.76 31.42
C LYS A 637 -73.58 29.99 31.38
N GLU A 638 -74.56 29.99 30.49
CA GLU A 638 -75.77 30.79 30.64
C GLU A 638 -76.85 29.98 31.39
N PRO A 639 -77.71 30.61 32.21
CA PRO A 639 -78.60 29.92 33.13
C PRO A 639 -79.91 29.50 32.47
N VAL A 640 -80.47 28.40 32.98
CA VAL A 640 -81.80 27.87 32.66
C VAL A 640 -82.88 28.85 33.13
N GLN A 641 -83.82 29.21 32.25
CA GLN A 641 -85.15 29.68 32.64
C GLN A 641 -86.22 28.79 31.99
N GLN A 642 -87.08 28.23 32.85
CA GLN A 642 -88.31 27.54 32.48
C GLN A 642 -89.38 28.56 32.10
N HIS A 643 -90.15 28.29 31.03
CA HIS A 643 -91.57 28.65 30.91
C HIS A 643 -92.29 27.62 30.01
N VAL A 644 -93.61 27.54 30.20
CA VAL A 644 -94.51 26.40 29.97
C VAL A 644 -95.34 26.58 28.68
N SER A 645 -95.91 25.45 28.22
CA SER A 645 -97.17 25.22 27.45
C SER A 645 -97.27 25.40 25.92
N ASP A 646 -97.73 24.27 25.32
CA ASP A 646 -98.71 24.05 24.24
C ASP A 646 -98.51 24.60 22.82
N ALA A 647 -98.35 23.68 21.86
CA ALA A 647 -99.40 23.28 20.90
C ALA A 647 -98.86 22.28 19.85
N ALA A 648 -99.60 21.20 19.59
CA ALA A 648 -99.37 20.27 18.46
C ALA A 648 -99.80 20.92 17.11
N PRO A 649 -99.49 20.33 15.94
CA PRO A 649 -100.09 19.06 15.49
C PRO A 649 -99.03 18.04 15.02
N ALA A 650 -99.09 16.77 15.43
CA ALA A 650 -99.95 15.70 14.89
C ALA A 650 -99.70 15.39 13.40
N LEU A 651 -98.69 14.57 13.11
CA LEU A 651 -98.75 13.62 12.00
C LEU A 651 -99.37 12.32 12.55
N THR A 652 -100.59 12.03 12.13
CA THR A 652 -101.33 10.83 12.52
C THR A 652 -100.97 9.65 11.64
N LEU A 653 -100.86 8.47 12.26
CA LEU A 653 -100.72 7.15 11.64
C LEU A 653 -101.93 6.72 10.75
N GLY A 654 -102.84 7.66 10.45
CA GLY A 654 -104.02 7.48 9.60
C GLY A 654 -103.76 7.58 8.10
N ASP A 655 -102.61 8.12 7.68
CA ASP A 655 -102.26 8.29 6.26
C ASP A 655 -101.54 7.08 5.64
N LEU A 656 -101.31 6.00 6.41
CA LEU A 656 -100.59 4.79 5.95
C LEU A 656 -101.42 3.49 5.99
N PHE A 657 -102.65 3.48 6.51
CA PHE A 657 -103.46 2.25 6.64
C PHE A 657 -104.98 2.42 6.42
N GLY A 658 -105.42 3.37 5.58
CA GLY A 658 -106.84 3.73 5.40
C GLY A 658 -107.69 2.90 4.42
N ASP A 659 -107.12 2.00 3.60
CA ASP A 659 -107.84 1.44 2.44
C ASP A 659 -108.29 -0.03 2.53
N LEU A 660 -108.35 -0.65 3.72
CA LEU A 660 -108.64 -2.09 3.80
C LEU A 660 -109.82 -2.55 4.67
N PHE A 661 -110.50 -1.71 5.45
CA PHE A 661 -111.68 -2.17 6.21
C PHE A 661 -112.75 -1.10 6.39
N ASN A 662 -113.66 -0.98 5.42
CA ASN A 662 -115.10 -0.90 5.69
C ASN A 662 -115.94 -1.07 4.42
N GLY A 663 -116.29 -2.34 4.14
CA GLY A 663 -117.46 -2.67 3.33
C GLY A 663 -118.70 -2.81 4.21
N ARG A 664 -119.82 -2.29 3.68
CA ARG A 664 -121.26 -2.47 4.03
C ARG A 664 -121.84 -1.54 5.10
N LYS A 665 -122.67 -0.58 4.66
CA LYS A 665 -124.16 -0.59 4.52
C LYS A 665 -124.83 -0.33 5.88
N GLY A 666 -125.74 0.62 6.08
CA GLY A 666 -126.57 1.43 5.21
C GLY A 666 -127.96 1.50 5.85
N GLU A 667 -128.56 2.69 5.93
CA GLU A 667 -130.02 2.94 6.00
C GLU A 667 -130.29 4.42 5.73
#